data_AF-A0A919L7A9-F1
#
_entry.id   AF-A0A919L7A9-F1
#
_cell.length_a   1.000
_cell.length_b   1.000
_cell.length_c   1.000
_cell.angle_alpha   90.00
_cell.angle_beta   90.00
_cell.angle_gamma   90.00
#
_symmetry.space_group_name_H-M   'P 1'
#
loop_
_entity.id
_entity.type
_entity.pdbx_description
1 polymer ?
#
loop_
_entity_poly.entity_id
_entity_poly.type
_entity_poly.pdbx_seq_one_letter_code
_entity_poly.pdbx_strand_id
1 'polypeptide(L)'
;MSTSTLTQSLGAPVTRLDGHAKVTGAAQYAYEYPVEGVVYVFPAVSTIARGRVTAVDAAAVLSRPGVLAVLDHTNAPRLKPGVDADLMVLQSPEVSYRGQIVAGVVATSLEAARRAAEALPISYEQEPHDVLLRDDDTVYTPETVNGMLPATFEVGDPDTALAAADVLVDARYTTPAEHAMPMEPHATLAVWDEERLTLYDSNQGPFAYGQLIAALFGIDASAVEVVAEYVGGGFGSKVLPRPSAVLAVQAARVVQRPVKIAMTRQQMFSLVTYRTPTIQRVRLGADREGRLTVVVHDSLSQSSRLKEYTENSTADAKLLYAAPNIRTVSRLSRLDVPTPGFFRAPGRTPGTFALESAMDELAYELGIDPVELRLRNEPTVDPGTGLEFSSRNLAACLREGAARFGWQHRDRAPRSRRDGRWLVGTGMASATHPVYIRASTAVARAEADGTFVVRVGATDIGTGARTAMAQVAADALGVPLERLRLEIGRASLGMAALAGGSMGTASWSWAVDKACRALVDKLGAYAGAVPEGGLEARADTAEDLEKQEALSRHAYGAQFVQLRVDTDTGEIRVDRMLGVFTAGRILNPRTARSQLVGAMTMGLSMALLEIGEPDPLFGDVVNHDLAGYHYAANADVPAIEAHWLEERDDRLNPVGGKGIGELGIVGTAAAVTNAFHHATGVRVRDLPLRIESARQALRRAPGENASALVR
;
A
#
# COMPACT_ATOMS: atom_id res chain seq x y z
N MET A 1 -7.76 -4.16 -50.65
CA MET A 1 -7.87 -4.60 -49.25
C MET A 1 -8.04 -3.34 -48.41
N SER A 2 -9.21 -3.17 -47.80
CA SER A 2 -9.55 -1.99 -47.01
C SER A 2 -8.65 -1.93 -45.79
N THR A 3 -7.84 -0.88 -45.67
CA THR A 3 -7.11 -0.51 -44.45
C THR A 3 -8.14 -0.12 -43.38
N SER A 4 -8.68 -1.12 -42.68
CA SER A 4 -9.32 -0.92 -41.39
C SER A 4 -8.28 -0.30 -40.47
N THR A 5 -8.39 1.00 -40.21
CA THR A 5 -7.64 1.66 -39.13
C THR A 5 -8.01 0.95 -37.83
N LEU A 6 -7.13 0.04 -37.39
CA LEU A 6 -7.27 -0.59 -36.09
C LEU A 6 -7.35 0.52 -35.05
N THR A 7 -8.46 0.55 -34.31
CA THR A 7 -8.66 1.53 -33.24
C THR A 7 -7.62 1.23 -32.16
N GLN A 8 -6.83 2.23 -31.75
CA GLN A 8 -5.88 2.07 -30.64
C GLN A 8 -6.60 1.53 -29.41
N SER A 9 -6.13 0.41 -28.88
CA SER A 9 -6.64 -0.18 -27.66
C SER A 9 -6.17 0.61 -26.45
N LEU A 10 -4.93 1.15 -26.44
CA LEU A 10 -4.38 1.88 -25.30
C LEU A 10 -5.06 3.25 -25.14
N GLY A 11 -5.61 3.51 -23.95
CA GLY A 11 -6.43 4.69 -23.65
C GLY A 11 -7.93 4.46 -23.85
N ALA A 12 -8.34 3.36 -24.48
CA ALA A 12 -9.75 3.00 -24.58
C ALA A 12 -10.31 2.48 -23.23
N PRO A 13 -11.59 2.73 -22.90
CA PRO A 13 -12.22 2.32 -21.64
C PRO A 13 -12.62 0.83 -21.64
N VAL A 14 -11.70 -0.05 -22.03
CA VAL A 14 -11.92 -1.50 -22.14
C VAL A 14 -12.36 -2.06 -20.78
N THR A 15 -13.41 -2.90 -20.80
CA THR A 15 -13.87 -3.62 -19.62
C THR A 15 -12.79 -4.57 -19.12
N ARG A 16 -12.70 -4.77 -17.80
CA ARG A 16 -11.77 -5.73 -17.21
C ARG A 16 -11.92 -7.11 -17.86
N LEU A 17 -10.83 -7.64 -18.43
CA LEU A 17 -10.81 -8.96 -19.08
C LEU A 17 -11.12 -10.10 -18.11
N ASP A 18 -10.69 -9.94 -16.86
CA ASP A 18 -10.97 -10.82 -15.73
C ASP A 18 -12.37 -10.58 -15.10
N GLY A 19 -13.12 -9.60 -15.59
CA GLY A 19 -14.39 -9.17 -15.00
C GLY A 19 -15.45 -10.27 -15.02
N HIS A 20 -15.63 -10.96 -16.15
CA HIS A 20 -16.63 -12.02 -16.28
C HIS A 20 -16.37 -13.16 -15.29
N ALA A 21 -15.13 -13.66 -15.22
CA ALA A 21 -14.76 -14.73 -14.31
C ALA A 21 -14.99 -14.35 -12.83
N LYS A 22 -14.74 -13.08 -12.46
CA LYS A 22 -14.99 -12.59 -11.11
C LYS A 22 -16.48 -12.52 -10.76
N VAL A 23 -17.33 -12.04 -11.67
CA VAL A 23 -18.78 -11.88 -11.38
C VAL A 23 -19.55 -13.19 -11.44
N THR A 24 -19.03 -14.23 -12.10
CA THR A 24 -19.63 -15.57 -12.15
C THR A 24 -19.09 -16.53 -11.08
N GLY A 25 -18.06 -16.13 -10.32
CA GLY A 25 -17.37 -17.01 -9.38
C GLY A 25 -16.45 -18.06 -10.03
N ALA A 26 -16.09 -17.87 -11.29
CA ALA A 26 -15.18 -18.78 -12.01
C ALA A 26 -13.69 -18.43 -11.82
N ALA A 27 -13.37 -17.24 -11.33
CA ALA A 27 -12.00 -16.86 -10.97
C ALA A 27 -11.55 -17.65 -9.74
N GLN A 28 -10.44 -18.40 -9.87
CA GLN A 28 -9.88 -19.22 -8.79
C GLN A 28 -8.85 -18.42 -7.99
N TYR A 29 -9.19 -18.10 -6.75
CA TYR A 29 -8.29 -17.50 -5.77
C TYR A 29 -7.42 -18.57 -5.08
N ALA A 30 -6.41 -18.15 -4.32
CA ALA A 30 -5.34 -19.05 -3.84
C ALA A 30 -5.85 -20.31 -3.11
N TYR A 31 -6.90 -20.16 -2.29
CA TYR A 31 -7.46 -21.26 -1.51
C TYR A 31 -8.39 -22.20 -2.31
N GLU A 32 -8.79 -21.80 -3.52
CA GLU A 32 -9.85 -22.43 -4.30
C GLU A 32 -9.34 -23.44 -5.34
N TYR A 33 -8.02 -23.52 -5.54
CA TYR A 33 -7.43 -24.48 -6.47
C TYR A 33 -7.80 -25.93 -6.09
N PRO A 34 -8.26 -26.74 -7.07
CA PRO A 34 -8.70 -28.12 -6.86
C PRO A 34 -7.49 -29.05 -6.88
N VAL A 35 -6.89 -29.27 -5.70
CA VAL A 35 -5.82 -30.26 -5.50
C VAL A 35 -6.36 -31.40 -4.66
N GLU A 36 -6.08 -32.64 -5.07
CA GLU A 36 -6.52 -33.85 -4.36
C GLU A 36 -5.69 -34.10 -3.09
N GLY A 37 -6.27 -34.83 -2.14
CA GLY A 37 -5.54 -35.29 -0.94
C GLY A 37 -5.16 -34.20 0.07
N VAL A 38 -5.69 -32.98 -0.10
CA VAL A 38 -5.42 -31.82 0.75
C VAL A 38 -5.70 -32.08 2.23
N VAL A 39 -4.82 -31.56 3.07
CA VAL A 39 -4.98 -31.41 4.52
C VAL A 39 -4.86 -29.94 4.90
N TYR A 40 -5.10 -29.62 6.17
CA TYR A 40 -5.19 -28.26 6.66
C TYR A 40 -4.21 -28.04 7.79
N VAL A 41 -3.49 -26.93 7.77
CA VAL A 41 -2.72 -26.47 8.94
C VAL A 41 -3.38 -25.25 9.54
N PHE A 42 -3.57 -25.25 10.86
CA PHE A 42 -4.07 -24.12 11.63
C PHE A 42 -3.01 -23.65 12.62
N PRO A 43 -2.66 -22.35 12.64
CA PRO A 43 -1.64 -21.84 13.56
C PRO A 43 -2.22 -21.71 14.97
N ALA A 44 -1.48 -22.22 15.96
CA ALA A 44 -1.63 -21.83 17.36
C ALA A 44 -0.70 -20.63 17.61
N VAL A 45 -1.27 -19.54 18.10
CA VAL A 45 -0.59 -18.25 18.24
C VAL A 45 -0.33 -17.92 19.70
N SER A 46 0.72 -17.14 19.96
CA SER A 46 1.12 -16.74 21.31
C SER A 46 0.02 -15.97 22.04
N THR A 47 -0.17 -16.31 23.31
CA THR A 47 -1.06 -15.58 24.23
C THR A 47 -0.31 -14.58 25.12
N ILE A 48 1.01 -14.45 24.98
CA ILE A 48 1.82 -13.44 25.65
C ILE A 48 2.46 -12.51 24.61
N ALA A 49 2.71 -11.26 24.99
CA ALA A 49 3.38 -10.29 24.12
C ALA A 49 4.89 -10.53 24.04
N ARG A 50 5.51 -10.97 25.13
CA ARG A 50 6.96 -11.20 25.20
C ARG A 50 7.31 -12.30 26.18
N GLY A 51 8.30 -13.12 25.82
CA GLY A 51 8.84 -14.18 26.67
C GLY A 51 9.23 -15.39 25.84
N ARG A 52 9.05 -16.59 26.37
CA ARG A 52 9.42 -17.84 25.67
C ARG A 52 8.39 -18.95 25.87
N VAL A 53 8.22 -19.79 24.86
CA VAL A 53 7.51 -21.07 24.95
C VAL A 53 8.35 -22.08 25.72
N THR A 54 7.86 -22.59 26.85
CA THR A 54 8.56 -23.59 27.67
C THR A 54 8.14 -25.01 27.35
N ALA A 55 6.90 -25.21 26.91
CA ALA A 55 6.40 -26.52 26.48
C ALA A 55 5.22 -26.39 25.52
N VAL A 56 5.12 -27.32 24.58
CA VAL A 56 3.94 -27.56 23.73
C VAL A 56 3.51 -29.01 23.95
N ASP A 57 2.35 -29.24 24.58
CA ASP A 57 1.86 -30.60 24.84
C ASP A 57 1.12 -31.15 23.63
N ALA A 58 1.88 -31.56 22.62
CA ALA A 58 1.33 -32.14 21.39
C ALA A 58 0.52 -33.42 21.66
N ALA A 59 0.90 -34.22 22.67
CA ALA A 59 0.23 -35.48 22.98
C ALA A 59 -1.23 -35.29 23.38
N ALA A 60 -1.56 -34.16 24.01
CA ALA A 60 -2.94 -33.79 24.38
C ALA A 60 -3.90 -33.68 23.18
N VAL A 61 -3.39 -33.44 21.96
CA VAL A 61 -4.23 -33.24 20.76
C VAL A 61 -3.97 -34.24 19.64
N LEU A 62 -2.82 -34.90 19.60
CA LEU A 62 -2.49 -35.89 18.57
C LEU A 62 -3.44 -37.11 18.56
N SER A 63 -4.05 -37.44 19.69
CA SER A 63 -5.04 -38.53 19.77
C SER A 63 -6.42 -38.17 19.22
N ARG A 64 -6.66 -36.89 18.88
CA ARG A 64 -7.96 -36.43 18.41
C ARG A 64 -8.19 -36.86 16.95
N PRO A 65 -9.42 -37.27 16.58
CA PRO A 65 -9.72 -37.70 15.23
C PRO A 65 -9.32 -36.68 14.16
N GLY A 66 -8.56 -37.15 13.16
CA GLY A 66 -8.14 -36.35 12.01
C GLY A 66 -6.87 -35.52 12.21
N VAL A 67 -6.35 -35.40 13.43
CA VAL A 67 -5.06 -34.71 13.67
C VAL A 67 -3.92 -35.59 13.16
N LEU A 68 -3.01 -35.01 12.39
CA LEU A 68 -1.91 -35.71 11.72
C LEU A 68 -0.55 -35.35 12.33
N ALA A 69 -0.34 -34.08 12.66
CA ALA A 69 0.92 -33.59 13.21
C ALA A 69 0.72 -32.31 14.02
N VAL A 70 1.63 -32.07 14.96
CA VAL A 70 1.80 -30.80 15.65
C VAL A 70 3.24 -30.35 15.42
N LEU A 71 3.40 -29.15 14.88
CA LEU A 71 4.68 -28.52 14.61
C LEU A 71 4.98 -27.47 15.66
N ASP A 72 6.19 -27.46 16.20
CA ASP A 72 6.71 -26.41 17.10
C ASP A 72 8.20 -26.15 16.83
N HIS A 73 8.83 -25.32 17.65
CA HIS A 73 10.24 -24.95 17.49
C HIS A 73 11.25 -26.10 17.61
N THR A 74 10.84 -27.25 18.17
CA THR A 74 11.69 -28.42 18.39
C THR A 74 11.70 -29.36 17.18
N ASN A 75 10.59 -29.45 16.44
CA ASN A 75 10.41 -30.44 15.39
C ASN A 75 10.15 -29.86 13.99
N ALA A 76 9.86 -28.55 13.87
CA ALA A 76 9.61 -27.92 12.59
C ALA A 76 10.84 -28.03 11.66
N PRO A 77 10.64 -28.20 10.34
CA PRO A 77 11.74 -28.17 9.37
C PRO A 77 12.58 -26.90 9.51
N ARG A 78 13.90 -27.07 9.52
CA ARG A 78 14.84 -25.97 9.72
C ARG A 78 14.92 -25.08 8.49
N LEU A 79 14.89 -23.78 8.73
CA LEU A 79 15.01 -22.73 7.70
C LEU A 79 16.44 -22.17 7.67
N LYS A 80 16.84 -21.63 6.54
CA LYS A 80 18.11 -20.91 6.40
C LYS A 80 18.01 -19.56 7.14
N PRO A 81 18.90 -19.28 8.10
CA PRO A 81 18.90 -18.01 8.81
C PRO A 81 19.34 -16.86 7.88
N GLY A 82 19.02 -15.62 8.28
CA GLY A 82 19.49 -14.41 7.59
C GLY A 82 18.69 -13.98 6.37
N VAL A 83 17.59 -14.67 6.05
CA VAL A 83 16.69 -14.30 4.92
C VAL A 83 15.73 -13.18 5.34
N ASP A 84 14.82 -13.47 6.29
CA ASP A 84 13.93 -12.48 6.89
C ASP A 84 13.52 -12.97 8.29
N ALA A 85 13.72 -12.15 9.32
CA ALA A 85 13.42 -12.51 10.71
C ALA A 85 11.93 -12.81 10.93
N ASP A 86 11.02 -12.12 10.22
CA ASP A 86 9.57 -12.36 10.32
C ASP A 86 9.18 -13.76 9.84
N LEU A 87 10.01 -14.37 8.98
CA LEU A 87 9.74 -15.65 8.33
C LEU A 87 10.42 -16.83 9.00
N MET A 88 11.13 -16.60 10.11
CA MET A 88 11.76 -17.64 10.93
C MET A 88 10.72 -18.37 11.82
N VAL A 89 9.64 -18.83 11.19
CA VAL A 89 8.49 -19.49 11.81
C VAL A 89 8.92 -20.80 12.46
N LEU A 90 8.63 -20.95 13.76
CA LEU A 90 8.97 -22.13 14.56
C LEU A 90 10.48 -22.46 14.54
N GLN A 91 11.35 -21.44 14.49
CA GLN A 91 12.81 -21.66 14.53
C GLN A 91 13.42 -21.35 15.90
N SER A 92 12.62 -20.83 16.82
CA SER A 92 13.02 -20.42 18.17
C SER A 92 11.83 -20.56 19.14
N PRO A 93 12.06 -20.83 20.44
CA PRO A 93 11.02 -20.74 21.46
C PRO A 93 10.62 -19.30 21.82
N GLU A 94 11.39 -18.29 21.40
CA GLU A 94 11.17 -16.90 21.77
C GLU A 94 9.89 -16.31 21.15
N VAL A 95 9.19 -15.54 21.97
CA VAL A 95 7.99 -14.78 21.62
C VAL A 95 8.31 -13.29 21.69
N SER A 96 8.07 -12.58 20.58
CA SER A 96 8.34 -11.15 20.46
C SER A 96 7.09 -10.29 20.30
N TYR A 97 5.94 -10.90 20.06
CA TYR A 97 4.65 -10.22 20.05
C TYR A 97 3.49 -11.20 20.29
N ARG A 98 2.38 -10.66 20.77
CA ARG A 98 1.15 -11.44 20.96
C ARG A 98 0.54 -11.78 19.61
N GLY A 99 0.13 -13.02 19.45
CA GLY A 99 -0.37 -13.52 18.16
C GLY A 99 0.72 -14.08 17.23
N GLN A 100 2.00 -14.14 17.64
CA GLN A 100 3.07 -14.83 16.90
C GLN A 100 2.78 -16.34 16.79
N ILE A 101 3.08 -16.97 15.65
CA ILE A 101 2.93 -18.43 15.50
C ILE A 101 3.91 -19.16 16.42
N VAL A 102 3.40 -19.96 17.35
CA VAL A 102 4.19 -20.75 18.31
C VAL A 102 4.05 -22.25 18.11
N ALA A 103 2.98 -22.69 17.45
CA ALA A 103 2.83 -24.04 16.94
C ALA A 103 1.88 -24.07 15.73
N GLY A 104 1.88 -25.16 14.98
CA GLY A 104 0.93 -25.42 13.91
C GLY A 104 0.34 -26.82 14.00
N VAL A 105 -0.98 -26.94 13.94
CA VAL A 105 -1.66 -28.24 13.98
C VAL A 105 -2.13 -28.61 12.58
N VAL A 106 -1.70 -29.76 12.09
CA VAL A 106 -2.07 -30.30 10.77
C VAL A 106 -3.14 -31.37 10.95
N ALA A 107 -4.24 -31.28 10.19
CA ALA A 107 -5.34 -32.24 10.26
C ALA A 107 -6.03 -32.48 8.91
N THR A 108 -6.82 -33.54 8.81
CA THR A 108 -7.56 -33.92 7.60
C THR A 108 -8.74 -33.00 7.26
N SER A 109 -9.17 -32.14 8.19
CA SER A 109 -10.15 -31.08 7.93
C SER A 109 -9.77 -29.78 8.64
N LEU A 110 -10.30 -28.66 8.14
CA LEU A 110 -10.10 -27.34 8.75
C LEU A 110 -10.63 -27.31 10.20
N GLU A 111 -11.80 -27.90 10.44
CA GLU A 111 -12.45 -27.94 11.76
C GLU A 111 -11.62 -28.74 12.76
N ALA A 112 -11.03 -29.86 12.33
CA ALA A 112 -10.17 -30.68 13.18
C ALA A 112 -8.87 -29.92 13.51
N ALA A 113 -8.22 -29.31 12.51
CA ALA A 113 -7.00 -28.52 12.71
C ALA A 113 -7.24 -27.36 13.68
N ARG A 114 -8.32 -26.61 13.46
CA ARG A 114 -8.70 -25.47 14.31
C ARG A 114 -9.02 -25.88 15.74
N ARG A 115 -9.91 -26.85 15.94
CA ARG A 115 -10.30 -27.30 17.30
C ARG A 115 -9.13 -27.88 18.08
N ALA A 116 -8.22 -28.57 17.39
CA ALA A 116 -7.02 -29.10 18.02
C ALA A 116 -6.01 -27.99 18.35
N ALA A 117 -5.81 -27.00 17.48
CA ALA A 117 -4.97 -25.83 17.77
C ALA A 117 -5.50 -24.99 18.94
N GLU A 118 -6.81 -24.73 19.00
CA GLU A 118 -7.45 -23.98 20.09
C GLU A 118 -7.36 -24.70 21.45
N ALA A 119 -7.18 -26.01 21.45
CA ALA A 119 -7.10 -26.83 22.66
C ALA A 119 -5.69 -27.35 22.97
N LEU A 120 -4.68 -26.94 22.18
CA LEU A 120 -3.29 -27.33 22.37
C LEU A 120 -2.73 -26.61 23.62
N PRO A 121 -2.33 -27.34 24.68
CA PRO A 121 -1.72 -26.72 25.85
C PRO A 121 -0.33 -26.19 25.52
N ILE A 122 -0.11 -24.90 25.74
CA ILE A 122 1.18 -24.23 25.55
C ILE A 122 1.53 -23.49 26.84
N SER A 123 2.71 -23.80 27.37
CA SER A 123 3.25 -23.14 28.56
C SER A 123 4.26 -22.08 28.15
N TYR A 124 4.23 -20.95 28.87
CA TYR A 124 5.11 -19.82 28.62
C TYR A 124 5.84 -19.39 29.88
N GLU A 125 7.02 -18.82 29.69
CA GLU A 125 7.65 -17.91 30.65
C GLU A 125 7.46 -16.49 30.11
N GLN A 126 6.61 -15.70 30.77
CA GLN A 126 6.27 -14.34 30.33
C GLN A 126 7.25 -13.31 30.87
N GLU A 127 7.65 -12.38 30.02
CA GLU A 127 8.47 -11.22 30.37
C GLU A 127 7.65 -9.92 30.35
N PRO A 128 8.11 -8.85 31.03
CA PRO A 128 7.54 -7.52 30.85
C PRO A 128 7.66 -7.06 29.40
N HIS A 129 6.56 -6.54 28.86
CA HIS A 129 6.46 -6.06 27.47
C HIS A 129 6.10 -4.58 27.40
N ASP A 130 6.34 -3.98 26.25
CA ASP A 130 5.96 -2.62 25.92
C ASP A 130 5.43 -2.53 24.49
N VAL A 131 4.20 -2.06 24.33
CA VAL A 131 3.44 -2.10 23.06
C VAL A 131 2.90 -0.74 22.66
N LEU A 132 3.15 0.31 23.45
CA LEU A 132 2.62 1.64 23.22
C LEU A 132 3.69 2.58 22.67
N LEU A 133 3.40 3.19 21.52
CA LEU A 133 4.24 4.24 20.96
C LEU A 133 4.18 5.50 21.84
N ARG A 134 5.34 5.94 22.32
CA ARG A 134 5.53 7.15 23.13
C ARG A 134 6.75 7.93 22.63
N ASP A 135 6.69 9.24 22.79
CA ASP A 135 7.80 10.16 22.53
C ASP A 135 8.57 10.37 23.85
N ASP A 136 9.45 9.43 24.17
CA ASP A 136 10.22 9.37 25.41
C ASP A 136 11.72 9.09 25.14
N ASP A 137 12.49 8.81 26.19
CA ASP A 137 13.94 8.60 26.13
C ASP A 137 14.35 7.28 25.44
N THR A 138 13.40 6.41 25.09
CA THR A 138 13.67 5.18 24.33
C THR A 138 13.76 5.40 22.82
N VAL A 139 13.37 6.59 22.36
CA VAL A 139 13.35 6.95 20.94
C VAL A 139 14.77 7.12 20.40
N TYR A 140 15.03 6.57 19.22
CA TYR A 140 16.30 6.71 18.51
C TYR A 140 16.12 7.06 17.04
N THR A 141 17.15 7.62 16.42
CA THR A 141 17.23 7.80 14.96
C THR A 141 17.93 6.59 14.36
N PRO A 142 17.27 5.79 13.50
CA PRO A 142 17.94 4.69 12.81
C PRO A 142 19.02 5.23 11.86
N GLU A 143 20.01 4.41 11.50
CA GLU A 143 21.04 4.83 10.54
C GLU A 143 20.42 5.13 9.16
N THR A 144 19.47 4.29 8.75
CA THR A 144 18.78 4.41 7.48
C THR A 144 17.28 4.12 7.63
N VAL A 145 16.48 4.70 6.75
CA VAL A 145 15.09 4.32 6.53
C VAL A 145 15.08 3.05 5.68
N ASN A 146 14.71 1.93 6.30
CA ASN A 146 14.57 0.61 5.65
C ASN A 146 15.81 0.19 4.82
N GLY A 147 17.02 0.52 5.27
CA GLY A 147 18.27 0.14 4.60
C GLY A 147 18.60 0.93 3.33
N MET A 148 17.81 1.95 2.95
CA MET A 148 17.92 2.59 1.63
C MET A 148 18.30 4.07 1.66
N LEU A 149 17.72 4.85 2.57
CA LEU A 149 17.88 6.31 2.60
C LEU A 149 18.35 6.76 3.99
N PRO A 150 19.11 7.85 4.12
CA PRO A 150 19.43 8.43 5.43
C PRO A 150 18.16 8.75 6.22
N ALA A 151 18.17 8.49 7.54
CA ALA A 151 17.05 8.84 8.42
C ALA A 151 16.92 10.35 8.68
N THR A 152 18.02 11.08 8.51
CA THR A 152 18.07 12.54 8.55
C THR A 152 18.44 13.09 7.18
N PHE A 153 17.72 14.11 6.74
CA PHE A 153 18.03 14.88 5.54
C PHE A 153 17.96 16.38 5.87
N GLU A 154 18.92 17.15 5.36
CA GLU A 154 19.01 18.58 5.62
C GLU A 154 19.54 19.35 4.40
N VAL A 155 18.95 20.52 4.14
CA VAL A 155 19.41 21.54 3.18
C VAL A 155 19.27 22.91 3.84
N GLY A 156 20.26 23.79 3.62
CA GLY A 156 20.25 25.16 4.16
C GLY A 156 20.62 25.22 5.66
N ASP A 157 20.07 26.21 6.37
CA ASP A 157 20.16 26.38 7.83
C ASP A 157 18.73 26.47 8.42
N PRO A 158 18.10 25.31 8.69
CA PRO A 158 16.73 25.26 9.18
C PRO A 158 16.52 25.93 10.54
N ASP A 159 17.50 25.87 11.43
CA ASP A 159 17.34 26.40 12.80
C ASP A 159 17.34 27.93 12.79
N THR A 160 18.26 28.56 12.04
CA THR A 160 18.24 30.02 11.84
C THR A 160 16.97 30.46 11.12
N ALA A 161 16.56 29.75 10.07
CA ALA A 161 15.38 30.11 9.29
C ALA A 161 14.07 29.97 10.09
N LEU A 162 13.97 28.98 10.99
CA LEU A 162 12.84 28.86 11.93
C LEU A 162 12.78 30.04 12.89
N ALA A 163 13.92 30.46 13.44
CA ALA A 163 13.98 31.57 14.37
C ALA A 163 13.65 32.92 13.71
N ALA A 164 13.89 33.05 12.40
CA ALA A 164 13.69 34.27 11.63
C ALA A 164 12.34 34.34 10.87
N ALA A 165 11.50 33.30 10.92
CA ALA A 165 10.25 33.26 10.16
C ALA A 165 9.24 34.32 10.66
N ASP A 166 8.58 35.03 9.75
CA ASP A 166 7.56 36.03 10.09
C ASP A 166 6.30 35.37 10.67
N VAL A 167 5.93 34.22 10.11
CA VAL A 167 4.81 33.38 10.57
C VAL A 167 5.32 31.95 10.69
N LEU A 168 4.98 31.31 11.82
CA LEU A 168 5.41 29.97 12.16
C LEU A 168 4.21 29.11 12.56
N VAL A 169 4.06 27.96 11.93
CA VAL A 169 3.26 26.84 12.44
C VAL A 169 4.21 25.83 13.06
N ASP A 170 3.93 25.40 14.29
CA ASP A 170 4.63 24.31 14.98
C ASP A 170 3.59 23.43 15.66
N ALA A 171 3.32 22.27 15.06
CA ALA A 171 2.22 21.41 15.50
C ALA A 171 2.61 19.93 15.45
N ARG A 172 2.01 19.18 16.39
CA ARG A 172 2.12 17.72 16.47
C ARG A 172 0.86 17.08 15.86
N TYR A 173 1.05 16.04 15.07
CA TYR A 173 0.03 15.25 14.39
C TYR A 173 0.22 13.77 14.67
N THR A 174 -0.85 13.00 14.83
CA THR A 174 -0.77 11.55 15.06
C THR A 174 -1.68 10.76 14.12
N THR A 175 -1.23 9.57 13.75
CA THR A 175 -2.04 8.58 13.04
C THR A 175 -2.01 7.26 13.82
N PRO A 176 -3.13 6.52 13.88
CA PRO A 176 -3.20 5.25 14.60
C PRO A 176 -2.56 4.12 13.79
N ALA A 177 -2.54 2.92 14.36
CA ALA A 177 -2.30 1.70 13.60
C ALA A 177 -3.45 1.46 12.61
N GLU A 178 -3.13 1.07 11.38
CA GLU A 178 -4.13 0.75 10.35
C GLU A 178 -3.82 -0.58 9.67
N HIS A 179 -4.86 -1.37 9.41
CA HIS A 179 -4.73 -2.70 8.83
C HIS A 179 -5.36 -2.77 7.45
N ALA A 180 -4.60 -3.26 6.46
CA ALA A 180 -5.01 -3.26 5.05
C ALA A 180 -6.31 -4.01 4.72
N MET A 181 -6.64 -5.02 5.54
CA MET A 181 -7.87 -5.81 5.49
C MET A 181 -8.42 -6.13 4.09
N PRO A 182 -7.61 -6.71 3.17
CA PRO A 182 -8.15 -7.17 1.88
C PRO A 182 -9.27 -8.18 2.09
N MET A 183 -10.27 -8.18 1.19
CA MET A 183 -11.45 -9.03 1.34
C MET A 183 -11.09 -10.53 1.30
N GLU A 184 -10.13 -10.91 0.46
CA GLU A 184 -9.48 -12.22 0.55
C GLU A 184 -8.39 -12.18 1.64
N PRO A 185 -8.50 -12.98 2.72
CA PRO A 185 -7.42 -13.14 3.69
C PRO A 185 -6.15 -13.71 3.05
N HIS A 186 -5.01 -13.61 3.74
CA HIS A 186 -3.82 -14.33 3.31
C HIS A 186 -4.09 -15.84 3.32
N ALA A 187 -3.87 -16.45 2.17
CA ALA A 187 -4.14 -17.86 1.94
C ALA A 187 -3.04 -18.48 1.07
N THR A 188 -2.67 -19.70 1.42
CA THR A 188 -1.64 -20.48 0.75
C THR A 188 -2.10 -21.94 0.65
N LEU A 189 -1.95 -22.53 -0.53
CA LEU A 189 -1.96 -23.97 -0.75
C LEU A 189 -0.55 -24.38 -1.18
N ALA A 190 0.12 -25.17 -0.37
CA ALA A 190 1.45 -25.70 -0.64
C ALA A 190 1.36 -27.15 -1.11
N VAL A 191 1.97 -27.45 -2.25
CA VAL A 191 2.14 -28.80 -2.79
C VAL A 191 3.62 -29.06 -2.92
N TRP A 192 4.15 -29.97 -2.12
CA TRP A 192 5.55 -30.37 -2.16
C TRP A 192 5.61 -31.82 -2.62
N ASP A 193 6.02 -32.06 -3.86
CA ASP A 193 6.52 -33.36 -4.32
C ASP A 193 8.05 -33.34 -4.19
N GLU A 194 8.68 -34.45 -3.83
CA GLU A 194 10.08 -34.54 -3.32
C GLU A 194 11.08 -33.49 -3.87
N GLU A 195 11.04 -33.22 -5.17
CA GLU A 195 11.92 -32.29 -5.88
C GLU A 195 11.31 -30.89 -6.13
N ARG A 196 9.98 -30.73 -6.17
CA ARG A 196 9.31 -29.50 -6.61
C ARG A 196 8.28 -28.98 -5.61
N LEU A 197 8.36 -27.67 -5.34
CA LEU A 197 7.40 -26.95 -4.51
C LEU A 197 6.51 -26.08 -5.40
N THR A 198 5.20 -26.35 -5.41
CA THR A 198 4.19 -25.47 -6.02
C THR A 198 3.38 -24.78 -4.93
N LEU A 199 3.32 -23.45 -5.00
CA LEU A 199 2.54 -22.60 -4.10
C LEU A 199 1.43 -21.91 -4.88
N TYR A 200 0.18 -22.19 -4.53
CA TYR A 200 -0.93 -21.31 -4.89
C TYR A 200 -1.12 -20.33 -3.75
N ASP A 201 -0.72 -19.09 -3.97
CA ASP A 201 -0.60 -18.11 -2.91
C ASP A 201 -1.16 -16.75 -3.35
N SER A 202 -1.86 -16.12 -2.44
CA SER A 202 -2.37 -14.78 -2.64
C SER A 202 -1.26 -13.74 -2.38
N ASN A 203 -0.42 -13.46 -3.38
CA ASN A 203 0.70 -12.51 -3.30
C ASN A 203 0.68 -11.42 -4.39
N GLN A 204 1.59 -10.45 -4.29
CA GLN A 204 1.74 -9.32 -5.20
C GLN A 204 2.98 -9.44 -6.11
N GLY A 205 3.64 -10.60 -6.19
CA GLY A 205 4.89 -10.74 -6.94
C GLY A 205 5.47 -12.15 -6.89
N PRO A 206 4.95 -13.08 -7.71
CA PRO A 206 5.21 -14.52 -7.57
C PRO A 206 6.68 -14.89 -7.80
N PHE A 207 7.39 -14.19 -8.70
CA PHE A 207 8.82 -14.43 -8.94
C PHE A 207 9.66 -14.16 -7.69
N ALA A 208 9.59 -12.94 -7.14
CA ALA A 208 10.35 -12.56 -5.95
C ALA A 208 9.90 -13.38 -4.71
N TYR A 209 8.61 -13.70 -4.63
CA TYR A 209 8.07 -14.60 -3.61
C TYR A 209 8.73 -15.97 -3.66
N GLY A 210 8.81 -16.59 -4.84
CA GLY A 210 9.43 -17.90 -5.05
C GLY A 210 10.92 -17.90 -4.71
N GLN A 211 11.66 -16.86 -5.12
CA GLN A 211 13.07 -16.68 -4.77
C GLN A 211 13.28 -16.66 -3.25
N LEU A 212 12.42 -15.92 -2.52
CA LEU A 212 12.55 -15.80 -1.08
C LEU A 212 12.21 -17.10 -0.35
N ILE A 213 11.16 -17.82 -0.79
CA ILE A 213 10.84 -19.15 -0.25
C ILE A 213 11.97 -20.15 -0.54
N ALA A 214 12.51 -20.16 -1.76
CA ALA A 214 13.61 -21.05 -2.13
C ALA A 214 14.84 -20.82 -1.24
N ALA A 215 15.22 -19.55 -1.03
CA ALA A 215 16.31 -19.17 -0.14
C ALA A 215 16.06 -19.64 1.31
N LEU A 216 14.83 -19.46 1.81
CA LEU A 216 14.45 -19.82 3.18
C LEU A 216 14.51 -21.34 3.42
N PHE A 217 14.11 -22.16 2.44
CA PHE A 217 14.13 -23.62 2.54
C PHE A 217 15.43 -24.26 2.02
N GLY A 218 16.34 -23.46 1.44
CA GLY A 218 17.61 -23.93 0.90
C GLY A 218 17.44 -24.88 -0.29
N ILE A 219 16.46 -24.61 -1.15
CA ILE A 219 16.18 -25.36 -2.37
C ILE A 219 16.46 -24.48 -3.60
N ASP A 220 16.60 -25.11 -4.78
CA ASP A 220 16.79 -24.36 -6.02
C ASP A 220 15.56 -23.52 -6.35
N ALA A 221 15.76 -22.25 -6.75
CA ALA A 221 14.65 -21.36 -7.05
C ALA A 221 13.83 -21.79 -8.28
N SER A 222 14.43 -22.53 -9.22
CA SER A 222 13.71 -23.13 -10.36
C SER A 222 12.80 -24.29 -9.95
N ALA A 223 13.01 -24.87 -8.76
CA ALA A 223 12.15 -25.89 -8.19
C ALA A 223 10.90 -25.30 -7.50
N VAL A 224 10.79 -23.98 -7.39
CA VAL A 224 9.65 -23.30 -6.76
C VAL A 224 8.78 -22.62 -7.81
N GLU A 225 7.55 -23.13 -7.98
CA GLU A 225 6.51 -22.45 -8.76
C GLU A 225 5.56 -21.73 -7.81
N VAL A 226 5.30 -20.45 -8.08
CA VAL A 226 4.30 -19.65 -7.35
C VAL A 226 3.23 -19.20 -8.33
N VAL A 227 1.97 -19.45 -7.98
CA VAL A 227 0.78 -19.14 -8.77
C VAL A 227 -0.10 -18.15 -8.02
N ALA A 228 -0.39 -17.01 -8.66
CA ALA A 228 -1.17 -15.88 -8.18
C ALA A 228 -1.99 -15.26 -9.34
N GLU A 229 -2.78 -16.08 -10.05
CA GLU A 229 -3.58 -15.66 -11.20
C GLU A 229 -4.66 -14.63 -10.85
N TYR A 230 -5.26 -14.79 -9.67
CA TYR A 230 -6.24 -13.90 -9.07
C TYR A 230 -5.90 -13.64 -7.61
N VAL A 231 -5.97 -12.37 -7.20
CA VAL A 231 -5.68 -11.93 -5.83
C VAL A 231 -6.77 -10.93 -5.41
N GLY A 232 -7.41 -11.21 -4.28
CA GLY A 232 -8.58 -10.47 -3.76
C GLY A 232 -8.19 -9.23 -2.97
N GLY A 233 -7.30 -8.42 -3.55
CA GLY A 233 -6.69 -7.25 -2.92
C GLY A 233 -5.49 -7.59 -2.05
N GLY A 234 -4.60 -6.63 -1.86
CA GLY A 234 -3.39 -6.78 -1.02
C GLY A 234 -2.94 -5.48 -0.38
N PHE A 235 -2.94 -4.38 -1.13
CA PHE A 235 -2.69 -3.03 -0.61
C PHE A 235 -1.34 -2.88 0.14
N GLY A 236 -0.34 -3.71 -0.19
CA GLY A 236 0.96 -3.73 0.47
C GLY A 236 1.17 -4.98 1.33
N SER A 237 0.09 -5.53 1.88
CA SER A 237 0.17 -6.63 2.84
C SER A 237 0.58 -7.98 2.25
N LYS A 238 0.51 -8.12 0.92
CA LYS A 238 0.80 -9.36 0.17
C LYS A 238 2.05 -9.22 -0.71
N VAL A 239 2.89 -8.19 -0.51
CA VAL A 239 4.13 -7.96 -1.28
C VAL A 239 5.16 -9.04 -1.05
N LEU A 240 5.35 -9.43 0.19
CA LEU A 240 6.31 -10.46 0.59
C LEU A 240 5.58 -11.63 1.24
N PRO A 241 6.16 -12.85 1.21
CA PRO A 241 5.65 -13.98 1.97
C PRO A 241 5.36 -13.60 3.42
N ARG A 242 4.34 -14.20 4.02
CA ARG A 242 3.95 -14.03 5.42
C ARG A 242 4.14 -15.34 6.18
N PRO A 243 4.19 -15.31 7.53
CA PRO A 243 4.39 -16.50 8.36
C PRO A 243 3.49 -17.71 8.02
N SER A 244 2.24 -17.46 7.62
CA SER A 244 1.31 -18.54 7.23
C SER A 244 1.82 -19.39 6.08
N ALA A 245 2.45 -18.77 5.08
CA ALA A 245 2.94 -19.50 3.91
C ALA A 245 4.12 -20.41 4.28
N VAL A 246 5.02 -19.91 5.12
CA VAL A 246 6.13 -20.71 5.66
C VAL A 246 5.60 -21.90 6.46
N LEU A 247 4.59 -21.68 7.30
CA LEU A 247 3.95 -22.76 8.05
C LEU A 247 3.31 -23.81 7.13
N ALA A 248 2.64 -23.38 6.05
CA ALA A 248 2.07 -24.29 5.06
C ALA A 248 3.14 -25.17 4.39
N VAL A 249 4.27 -24.57 4.03
CA VAL A 249 5.39 -25.29 3.39
C VAL A 249 6.06 -26.25 4.37
N GLN A 250 6.30 -25.84 5.62
CA GLN A 250 6.80 -26.72 6.67
C GLN A 250 5.86 -27.91 6.91
N ALA A 251 4.56 -27.65 7.01
CA ALA A 251 3.55 -28.68 7.18
C ALA A 251 3.51 -29.64 5.99
N ALA A 252 3.52 -29.13 4.76
CA ALA A 252 3.48 -29.96 3.55
C ALA A 252 4.68 -30.92 3.51
N ARG A 253 5.86 -30.42 3.92
CA ARG A 253 7.08 -31.23 4.03
C ARG A 253 6.99 -32.28 5.13
N VAL A 254 6.34 -32.01 6.26
CA VAL A 254 6.24 -33.00 7.35
C VAL A 254 5.22 -34.09 7.03
N VAL A 255 4.04 -33.72 6.52
CA VAL A 255 2.97 -34.70 6.25
C VAL A 255 3.03 -35.33 4.86
N GLN A 256 3.92 -34.85 3.98
CA GLN A 256 4.09 -35.33 2.60
C GLN A 256 2.76 -35.31 1.82
N ARG A 257 1.97 -34.25 2.03
CA ARG A 257 0.65 -34.05 1.43
C ARG A 257 0.44 -32.56 1.10
N PRO A 258 -0.42 -32.22 0.13
CA PRO A 258 -0.85 -30.86 -0.09
C PRO A 258 -1.47 -30.24 1.17
N VAL A 259 -1.03 -29.04 1.56
CA VAL A 259 -1.50 -28.35 2.77
C VAL A 259 -2.14 -27.00 2.42
N LYS A 260 -3.35 -26.77 2.91
CA LYS A 260 -4.04 -25.48 2.87
C LYS A 260 -3.95 -24.73 4.20
N ILE A 261 -3.75 -23.43 4.11
CA ILE A 261 -3.95 -22.46 5.20
C ILE A 261 -4.64 -21.22 4.65
N ALA A 262 -5.62 -20.72 5.40
CA ALA A 262 -6.17 -19.38 5.23
C ALA A 262 -6.22 -18.75 6.61
N MET A 263 -5.70 -17.54 6.75
CA MET A 263 -5.78 -16.82 8.00
C MET A 263 -7.25 -16.47 8.29
N THR A 264 -7.64 -16.59 9.56
CA THR A 264 -8.85 -15.93 10.04
C THR A 264 -8.66 -14.41 9.99
N ARG A 265 -9.77 -13.67 9.95
CA ARG A 265 -9.71 -12.20 9.94
C ARG A 265 -8.98 -11.65 11.17
N GLN A 266 -9.18 -12.28 12.32
CA GLN A 266 -8.53 -11.93 13.58
C GLN A 266 -7.02 -12.13 13.54
N GLN A 267 -6.57 -13.25 12.97
CA GLN A 267 -5.13 -13.53 12.81
C GLN A 267 -4.43 -12.52 11.90
N MET A 268 -5.15 -11.84 11.00
CA MET A 268 -4.54 -10.83 10.12
C MET A 268 -4.04 -9.59 10.88
N PHE A 269 -4.49 -9.34 12.11
CA PHE A 269 -4.01 -8.20 12.91
C PHE A 269 -2.60 -8.40 13.46
N SER A 270 -2.15 -9.66 13.62
CA SER A 270 -0.81 -9.98 14.17
C SER A 270 0.12 -10.68 13.18
N LEU A 271 -0.41 -11.39 12.17
CA LEU A 271 0.39 -12.22 11.26
C LEU A 271 0.66 -11.58 9.89
N VAL A 272 0.13 -10.37 9.67
CA VAL A 272 0.23 -9.62 8.42
C VAL A 272 0.76 -8.22 8.71
N THR A 273 1.36 -7.58 7.72
CA THR A 273 1.81 -6.19 7.88
C THR A 273 0.62 -5.24 8.08
N TYR A 274 0.87 -4.17 8.82
CA TYR A 274 -0.03 -3.07 9.09
C TYR A 274 0.76 -1.76 9.01
N ARG A 275 0.06 -0.63 8.82
CA ARG A 275 0.69 0.69 8.96
C ARG A 275 0.90 0.97 10.44
N THR A 276 2.15 1.25 10.81
CA THR A 276 2.49 1.67 12.16
C THR A 276 1.78 2.98 12.53
N PRO A 277 1.37 3.17 13.79
CA PRO A 277 1.03 4.49 14.30
C PRO A 277 2.22 5.44 14.15
N THR A 278 1.92 6.73 14.05
CA THR A 278 2.95 7.77 13.91
C THR A 278 2.69 8.93 14.87
N ILE A 279 3.78 9.52 15.37
CA ILE A 279 3.80 10.81 16.06
C ILE A 279 4.68 11.73 15.23
N GLN A 280 4.11 12.79 14.69
CA GLN A 280 4.80 13.68 13.75
C GLN A 280 4.78 15.11 14.29
N ARG A 281 5.89 15.83 14.14
CA ARG A 281 5.95 17.28 14.41
C ARG A 281 6.34 17.99 13.13
N VAL A 282 5.47 18.89 12.68
CA VAL A 282 5.68 19.69 11.47
C VAL A 282 5.83 21.14 11.87
N ARG A 283 6.90 21.76 11.38
CA ARG A 283 7.23 23.17 11.58
C ARG A 283 7.40 23.84 10.22
N LEU A 284 6.56 24.83 9.94
CA LEU A 284 6.58 25.58 8.68
C LEU A 284 6.78 27.05 9.00
N GLY A 285 7.89 27.60 8.51
CA GLY A 285 8.16 29.04 8.56
C GLY A 285 7.89 29.67 7.20
N ALA A 286 7.24 30.82 7.18
CA ALA A 286 6.98 31.59 5.97
C ALA A 286 7.16 33.09 6.19
N ASP A 287 7.40 33.81 5.09
CA ASP A 287 7.23 35.26 5.05
C ASP A 287 5.74 35.65 5.01
N ARG A 288 5.44 36.94 5.20
CA ARG A 288 4.04 37.44 5.16
C ARG A 288 3.37 37.33 3.78
N GLU A 289 4.14 37.13 2.72
CA GLU A 289 3.58 36.80 1.40
C GLU A 289 3.30 35.31 1.23
N GLY A 290 3.56 34.48 2.26
CA GLY A 290 3.29 33.06 2.25
C GLY A 290 4.26 32.24 1.44
N ARG A 291 5.49 32.71 1.21
CA ARG A 291 6.57 31.86 0.70
C ARG A 291 7.25 31.17 1.87
N LEU A 292 7.41 29.85 1.78
CA LEU A 292 8.07 29.04 2.79
C LEU A 292 9.56 29.38 2.83
N THR A 293 10.03 29.77 4.01
CA THR A 293 11.46 29.97 4.29
C THR A 293 12.08 28.71 4.88
N VAL A 294 11.28 27.86 5.54
CA VAL A 294 11.75 26.62 6.14
C VAL A 294 10.65 25.57 6.29
N VAL A 295 11.01 24.31 6.05
CA VAL A 295 10.19 23.13 6.35
C VAL A 295 10.96 22.18 7.25
N VAL A 296 10.47 21.91 8.45
CA VAL A 296 11.01 20.87 9.33
C VAL A 296 9.94 19.84 9.67
N HIS A 297 10.20 18.57 9.37
CA HIS A 297 9.28 17.46 9.64
C HIS A 297 10.00 16.31 10.35
N ASP A 298 9.62 16.09 11.60
CA ASP A 298 10.06 14.98 12.41
C ASP A 298 8.94 13.92 12.47
N SER A 299 9.28 12.65 12.26
CA SER A 299 8.34 11.54 12.40
C SER A 299 8.92 10.48 13.31
N LEU A 300 8.15 10.09 14.32
CA LEU A 300 8.37 8.94 15.16
C LEU A 300 7.35 7.85 14.79
N SER A 301 7.83 6.62 14.59
CA SER A 301 6.99 5.44 14.38
C SER A 301 7.46 4.27 15.26
N GLN A 302 6.60 3.29 15.53
CA GLN A 302 7.04 2.06 16.19
C GLN A 302 7.67 1.10 15.19
N SER A 303 8.60 0.28 15.68
CA SER A 303 9.16 -0.88 15.01
C SER A 303 9.06 -2.09 15.94
N SER A 304 9.07 -3.31 15.40
CA SER A 304 9.19 -4.50 16.25
C SER A 304 10.62 -4.68 16.76
N ARG A 305 10.78 -5.51 17.79
CA ARG A 305 12.08 -6.02 18.23
C ARG A 305 12.70 -7.06 17.30
N LEU A 306 11.88 -7.72 16.46
CA LEU A 306 12.35 -8.75 15.53
C LEU A 306 13.10 -8.17 14.35
N LYS A 307 12.57 -7.10 13.78
CA LYS A 307 13.04 -6.50 12.54
C LYS A 307 12.74 -5.03 12.53
N GLU A 308 13.75 -4.25 12.19
CA GLU A 308 13.60 -2.81 12.05
C GLU A 308 12.76 -2.47 10.81
N TYR A 309 11.73 -1.65 11.00
CA TYR A 309 10.94 -1.04 9.94
C TYR A 309 10.71 0.45 10.26
N THR A 310 10.91 1.30 9.26
CA THR A 310 10.72 2.74 9.36
C THR A 310 9.62 3.20 8.40
N GLU A 311 8.54 3.74 8.95
CA GLU A 311 7.51 4.42 8.15
C GLU A 311 8.04 5.81 7.75
N ASN A 312 8.36 5.97 6.47
CA ASN A 312 9.03 7.15 5.94
C ASN A 312 8.07 8.35 5.78
N SER A 313 7.45 8.79 6.88
CA SER A 313 6.39 9.82 6.86
C SER A 313 6.91 11.21 6.53
N THR A 314 8.21 11.45 6.54
CA THR A 314 8.78 12.76 6.25
C THR A 314 9.12 12.95 4.76
N ALA A 315 8.86 11.93 3.94
CA ALA A 315 9.39 11.88 2.58
C ALA A 315 8.84 12.98 1.65
N ASP A 316 7.61 13.47 1.87
CA ASP A 316 6.98 14.51 1.05
C ASP A 316 7.41 15.92 1.44
N ALA A 317 7.76 16.14 2.71
CA ALA A 317 8.15 17.45 3.23
C ALA A 317 9.39 18.02 2.54
N LYS A 318 10.27 17.16 2.01
CA LYS A 318 11.46 17.58 1.27
C LYS A 318 11.25 17.83 -0.24
N LEU A 319 10.06 17.56 -0.78
CA LEU A 319 9.86 17.64 -2.24
C LEU A 319 8.59 18.38 -2.69
N LEU A 320 7.54 18.41 -1.86
CA LEU A 320 6.23 18.85 -2.30
C LEU A 320 6.18 20.36 -2.57
N TYR A 321 6.88 21.15 -1.74
CA TYR A 321 6.90 22.61 -1.79
C TYR A 321 8.31 23.17 -1.82
N ALA A 322 8.47 24.32 -2.46
CA ALA A 322 9.71 25.08 -2.47
C ALA A 322 10.00 25.65 -1.07
N ALA A 323 11.18 25.35 -0.53
CA ALA A 323 11.73 26.03 0.64
C ALA A 323 13.27 25.99 0.56
N PRO A 324 13.97 27.09 0.90
CA PRO A 324 15.43 27.12 0.87
C PRO A 324 16.08 26.34 2.02
N ASN A 325 15.33 26.10 3.12
CA ASN A 325 15.81 25.37 4.28
C ASN A 325 14.86 24.21 4.57
N ILE A 326 15.38 23.00 4.61
CA ILE A 326 14.58 21.79 4.80
C ILE A 326 15.30 20.88 5.78
N ARG A 327 14.58 20.35 6.77
CA ARG A 327 15.06 19.24 7.61
C ARG A 327 13.99 18.18 7.78
N THR A 328 14.35 16.93 7.57
CA THR A 328 13.48 15.81 7.87
C THR A 328 14.19 14.77 8.72
N VAL A 329 13.52 14.26 9.75
CA VAL A 329 14.08 13.24 10.66
C VAL A 329 13.08 12.12 10.88
N SER A 330 13.48 10.89 10.58
CA SER A 330 12.75 9.68 10.96
C SER A 330 13.33 9.12 12.26
N ARG A 331 12.47 8.78 13.21
CA ARG A 331 12.80 8.19 14.51
C ARG A 331 11.95 6.96 14.77
N LEU A 332 12.47 6.09 15.62
CA LEU A 332 11.84 4.81 15.98
C LEU A 332 11.78 4.61 17.48
N SER A 333 10.79 3.85 17.91
CA SER A 333 10.80 3.11 19.18
C SER A 333 10.64 1.62 18.89
N ARG A 334 11.44 0.77 19.55
CA ARG A 334 11.39 -0.69 19.40
C ARG A 334 10.46 -1.28 20.46
N LEU A 335 9.34 -1.84 20.01
CA LEU A 335 8.25 -2.34 20.84
C LEU A 335 8.01 -3.85 20.62
N ASP A 336 7.32 -4.47 21.56
CA ASP A 336 6.91 -5.89 21.58
C ASP A 336 5.63 -6.11 20.75
N VAL A 337 5.70 -5.67 19.49
CA VAL A 337 4.59 -5.64 18.52
C VAL A 337 4.96 -6.45 17.27
N PRO A 338 3.99 -6.93 16.47
CA PRO A 338 4.29 -7.48 15.16
C PRO A 338 5.03 -6.45 14.31
N THR A 339 5.93 -6.92 13.45
CA THR A 339 6.68 -6.05 12.54
C THR A 339 5.72 -5.27 11.63
N PRO A 340 5.68 -3.92 11.73
CA PRO A 340 4.89 -3.12 10.80
C PRO A 340 5.41 -3.28 9.38
N GLY A 341 4.64 -2.83 8.39
CA GLY A 341 5.09 -2.91 7.02
C GLY A 341 4.18 -2.19 6.06
N PHE A 342 4.20 -2.64 4.82
CA PHE A 342 3.53 -1.91 3.75
C PHE A 342 2.01 -1.91 3.91
N PHE A 343 1.45 -0.71 3.92
CA PHE A 343 0.08 -0.40 3.59
C PHE A 343 0.07 0.79 2.62
N ARG A 344 -0.89 0.82 1.68
CA ARG A 344 -0.99 1.72 0.52
C ARG A 344 -0.36 3.10 0.74
N ALA A 345 0.63 3.44 -0.09
CA ALA A 345 1.52 4.61 0.05
C ALA A 345 2.23 4.66 1.42
N PRO A 346 3.14 3.70 1.71
CA PRO A 346 3.90 3.68 2.96
C PRO A 346 4.67 5.00 3.17
N GLY A 347 4.56 5.58 4.37
CA GLY A 347 5.10 6.89 4.72
C GLY A 347 4.29 8.05 4.14
N ARG A 348 3.99 8.04 2.85
CA ARG A 348 3.30 9.15 2.15
C ARG A 348 1.92 9.43 2.73
N THR A 349 1.13 8.39 3.01
CA THR A 349 -0.22 8.52 3.56
C THR A 349 -0.24 9.25 4.92
N PRO A 350 0.43 8.76 5.99
CA PRO A 350 0.47 9.49 7.26
C PRO A 350 1.27 10.79 7.19
N GLY A 351 2.32 10.84 6.37
CA GLY A 351 3.18 12.00 6.20
C GLY A 351 2.47 13.21 5.61
N THR A 352 1.75 13.01 4.52
CA THR A 352 0.97 14.07 3.88
C THR A 352 -0.21 14.53 4.71
N PHE A 353 -0.80 13.66 5.55
CA PHE A 353 -1.78 14.11 6.52
C PHE A 353 -1.22 15.23 7.41
N ALA A 354 -0.04 15.00 8.01
CA ALA A 354 0.60 15.99 8.89
C ALA A 354 1.03 17.25 8.11
N LEU A 355 1.69 17.10 6.97
CA LEU A 355 2.19 18.21 6.16
C LEU A 355 1.07 19.09 5.61
N GLU A 356 0.04 18.49 5.00
CA GLU A 356 -1.06 19.25 4.37
C GLU A 356 -2.02 19.86 5.40
N SER A 357 -2.14 19.27 6.59
CA SER A 357 -2.83 19.90 7.72
C SER A 357 -2.07 21.14 8.19
N ALA A 358 -0.74 21.04 8.37
CA ALA A 358 0.10 22.17 8.75
C ALA A 358 0.09 23.29 7.69
N MET A 359 0.11 22.94 6.40
CA MET A 359 -0.03 23.92 5.32
C MET A 359 -1.40 24.62 5.36
N ASP A 360 -2.48 23.95 5.77
CA ASP A 360 -3.78 24.61 5.94
C ASP A 360 -3.78 25.51 7.17
N GLU A 361 -3.20 25.09 8.30
CA GLU A 361 -2.98 25.97 9.46
C GLU A 361 -2.22 27.23 9.08
N LEU A 362 -1.12 27.11 8.34
CA LEU A 362 -0.31 28.23 7.88
C LEU A 362 -1.11 29.18 6.97
N ALA A 363 -1.99 28.65 6.12
CA ALA A 363 -2.85 29.48 5.28
C ALA A 363 -3.81 30.36 6.10
N TYR A 364 -4.35 29.84 7.21
CA TYR A 364 -5.21 30.62 8.10
C TYR A 364 -4.42 31.67 8.88
N GLU A 365 -3.23 31.34 9.39
CA GLU A 365 -2.36 32.30 10.10
C GLU A 365 -1.95 33.47 9.19
N LEU A 366 -1.71 33.21 7.90
CA LEU A 366 -1.39 34.22 6.91
C LEU A 366 -2.62 34.94 6.31
N GLY A 367 -3.84 34.43 6.55
CA GLY A 367 -5.05 34.91 5.88
C GLY A 367 -5.08 34.65 4.35
N ILE A 368 -4.31 33.69 3.87
CA ILE A 368 -4.19 33.33 2.45
C ILE A 368 -5.15 32.16 2.13
N ASP A 369 -5.69 32.12 0.91
CA ASP A 369 -6.48 30.96 0.49
C ASP A 369 -5.60 29.69 0.48
N PRO A 370 -6.07 28.54 0.98
CA PRO A 370 -5.27 27.33 0.99
C PRO A 370 -4.69 26.98 -0.38
N VAL A 371 -5.49 27.02 -1.47
CA VAL A 371 -5.00 26.72 -2.83
C VAL A 371 -3.91 27.70 -3.25
N GLU A 372 -4.12 28.99 -3.00
CA GLU A 372 -3.15 30.04 -3.32
C GLU A 372 -1.82 29.86 -2.58
N LEU A 373 -1.85 29.48 -1.30
CA LEU A 373 -0.61 29.23 -0.55
C LEU A 373 0.22 28.12 -1.21
N ARG A 374 -0.40 27.05 -1.71
CA ARG A 374 0.31 25.95 -2.39
C ARG A 374 0.89 26.44 -3.71
N LEU A 375 0.12 27.22 -4.48
CA LEU A 375 0.58 27.80 -5.76
C LEU A 375 1.79 28.73 -5.59
N ARG A 376 1.87 29.49 -4.49
CA ARG A 376 3.03 30.35 -4.16
C ARG A 376 4.31 29.56 -3.87
N ASN A 377 4.17 28.30 -3.50
CA ASN A 377 5.27 27.43 -3.10
C ASN A 377 5.52 26.28 -4.08
N GLU A 378 5.14 26.44 -5.35
CA GLU A 378 5.47 25.48 -6.39
C GLU A 378 6.97 25.51 -6.72
N PRO A 379 7.70 24.39 -6.55
CA PRO A 379 9.12 24.31 -6.87
C PRO A 379 9.37 24.14 -8.37
N THR A 380 10.45 24.75 -8.87
CA THR A 380 10.89 24.62 -10.26
C THR A 380 11.80 23.40 -10.50
N VAL A 381 12.48 22.94 -9.45
CA VAL A 381 13.30 21.72 -9.40
C VAL A 381 13.00 20.99 -8.10
N ASP A 382 13.37 19.72 -7.99
CA ASP A 382 13.19 18.96 -6.75
C ASP A 382 13.98 19.62 -5.59
N PRO A 383 13.31 20.17 -4.56
CA PRO A 383 13.99 20.87 -3.46
C PRO A 383 14.95 19.98 -2.68
N GLY A 384 14.70 18.67 -2.64
CA GLY A 384 15.48 17.72 -1.87
C GLY A 384 16.74 17.24 -2.60
N THR A 385 16.69 17.16 -3.93
CA THR A 385 17.78 16.59 -4.75
C THR A 385 18.41 17.57 -5.72
N GLY A 386 17.77 18.71 -5.99
CA GLY A 386 18.15 19.65 -7.04
C GLY A 386 17.89 19.16 -8.47
N LEU A 387 17.32 17.96 -8.63
CA LEU A 387 17.07 17.37 -9.94
C LEU A 387 15.91 18.06 -10.65
N GLU A 388 15.99 18.11 -11.98
CA GLU A 388 14.87 18.47 -12.84
C GLU A 388 13.72 17.47 -12.66
N PHE A 389 12.49 17.97 -12.67
CA PHE A 389 11.31 17.11 -12.76
C PHE A 389 11.16 16.58 -14.20
N SER A 390 10.95 15.27 -14.34
CA SER A 390 10.52 14.66 -15.63
C SER A 390 9.26 15.33 -16.18
N SER A 391 8.28 15.52 -15.30
CA SER A 391 7.11 16.38 -15.48
C SER A 391 6.52 16.74 -14.11
N ARG A 392 5.91 17.92 -13.99
CA ARG A 392 5.23 18.39 -12.77
C ARG A 392 4.05 19.28 -13.14
N ASN A 393 2.84 18.84 -12.78
CA ASN A 393 1.59 19.53 -13.10
C ASN A 393 0.66 19.74 -11.89
N LEU A 394 1.21 19.79 -10.66
CA LEU A 394 0.43 20.02 -9.44
C LEU A 394 -0.34 21.34 -9.48
N ALA A 395 0.30 22.44 -9.91
CA ALA A 395 -0.37 23.73 -10.09
C ALA A 395 -1.62 23.66 -11.00
N ALA A 396 -1.59 22.84 -12.06
CA ALA A 396 -2.72 22.65 -12.94
C ALA A 396 -3.84 21.85 -12.25
N CYS A 397 -3.50 20.78 -11.51
CA CYS A 397 -4.46 20.03 -10.70
C CYS A 397 -5.15 20.91 -9.66
N LEU A 398 -4.41 21.80 -8.99
CA LEU A 398 -4.92 22.75 -8.00
C LEU A 398 -5.95 23.71 -8.62
N ARG A 399 -5.60 24.34 -9.75
CA ARG A 399 -6.50 25.29 -10.44
C ARG A 399 -7.74 24.60 -11.00
N GLU A 400 -7.57 23.47 -11.68
CA GLU A 400 -8.69 22.74 -12.27
C GLU A 400 -9.61 22.16 -11.19
N GLY A 401 -9.04 21.59 -10.13
CA GLY A 401 -9.80 21.09 -9.01
C GLY A 401 -10.58 22.20 -8.31
N ALA A 402 -9.97 23.36 -8.08
CA ALA A 402 -10.66 24.52 -7.54
C ALA A 402 -11.84 24.96 -8.40
N ALA A 403 -11.65 25.05 -9.73
CA ALA A 403 -12.71 25.43 -10.67
C ALA A 403 -13.86 24.42 -10.69
N ARG A 404 -13.56 23.12 -10.86
CA ARG A 404 -14.57 22.03 -10.86
C ARG A 404 -15.31 21.91 -9.55
N PHE A 405 -14.62 22.17 -8.44
CA PHE A 405 -15.21 22.07 -7.11
C PHE A 405 -16.08 23.27 -6.76
N GLY A 406 -15.93 24.41 -7.46
CA GLY A 406 -16.58 25.68 -7.12
C GLY A 406 -15.89 26.42 -5.96
N TRP A 407 -14.57 26.26 -5.82
CA TRP A 407 -13.78 26.80 -4.71
C TRP A 407 -13.72 28.33 -4.70
N GLN A 408 -13.87 28.99 -5.85
CA GLN A 408 -13.76 30.44 -5.99
C GLN A 408 -14.77 31.24 -5.15
N HIS A 409 -15.86 30.61 -4.69
CA HIS A 409 -16.90 31.23 -3.87
C HIS A 409 -16.79 30.87 -2.39
N ARG A 410 -15.69 30.25 -1.97
CA ARG A 410 -15.47 29.82 -0.59
C ARG A 410 -15.24 31.04 0.31
N ASP A 411 -16.13 31.26 1.28
CA ASP A 411 -15.79 32.04 2.47
C ASP A 411 -14.73 31.28 3.26
N ARG A 412 -13.67 31.95 3.68
CA ARG A 412 -12.53 31.33 4.37
C ARG A 412 -12.77 31.21 5.86
N ALA A 413 -13.67 32.01 6.42
CA ALA A 413 -13.94 32.01 7.84
C ALA A 413 -14.53 30.65 8.27
N PRO A 414 -14.00 30.00 9.31
CA PRO A 414 -14.61 28.80 9.84
C PRO A 414 -16.05 29.06 10.30
N ARG A 415 -16.91 28.05 10.18
CA ARG A 415 -18.35 28.12 10.53
C ARG A 415 -19.16 29.12 9.70
N SER A 416 -18.61 29.63 8.60
CA SER A 416 -19.29 30.58 7.70
C SER A 416 -20.54 30.02 7.04
N ARG A 417 -20.59 28.71 6.79
CA ARG A 417 -21.71 28.04 6.11
C ARG A 417 -22.46 27.08 7.03
N ARG A 418 -23.80 27.22 7.05
CA ARG A 418 -24.72 26.36 7.79
C ARG A 418 -25.95 26.03 6.94
N ASP A 419 -26.42 24.79 7.02
CA ASP A 419 -27.68 24.33 6.45
C ASP A 419 -28.53 23.66 7.54
N GLY A 420 -29.50 24.40 8.08
CA GLY A 420 -30.26 23.97 9.25
C GLY A 420 -29.35 23.62 10.43
N ARG A 421 -29.36 22.37 10.87
CA ARG A 421 -28.50 21.88 11.96
C ARG A 421 -27.09 21.45 11.54
N TRP A 422 -26.77 21.53 10.25
CA TRP A 422 -25.50 21.09 9.69
C TRP A 422 -24.54 22.26 9.50
N LEU A 423 -23.36 22.18 10.10
CA LEU A 423 -22.24 23.05 9.73
C LEU A 423 -21.57 22.47 8.49
N VAL A 424 -21.34 23.29 7.47
CA VAL A 424 -20.82 22.82 6.19
C VAL A 424 -19.40 23.35 5.98
N GLY A 425 -18.49 22.42 5.71
CA GLY A 425 -17.06 22.69 5.56
C GLY A 425 -16.52 22.26 4.21
N THR A 426 -15.44 22.91 3.78
CA THR A 426 -14.71 22.57 2.58
C THR A 426 -13.22 22.63 2.86
N GLY A 427 -12.49 21.65 2.35
CA GLY A 427 -11.06 21.48 2.59
C GLY A 427 -10.36 20.94 1.36
N MET A 428 -9.06 21.18 1.29
CA MET A 428 -8.23 20.68 0.20
C MET A 428 -6.86 20.23 0.70
N ALA A 429 -6.20 19.41 -0.10
CA ALA A 429 -4.83 18.97 0.10
C ALA A 429 -4.18 18.59 -1.23
N SER A 430 -2.88 18.81 -1.34
CA SER A 430 -2.05 18.30 -2.43
C SER A 430 -1.73 16.81 -2.24
N ALA A 431 -1.43 16.14 -3.34
CA ALA A 431 -0.99 14.75 -3.39
C ALA A 431 0.22 14.60 -4.30
N THR A 432 1.15 13.73 -3.93
CA THR A 432 2.26 13.30 -4.78
C THR A 432 2.58 11.84 -4.50
N HIS A 433 3.05 11.13 -5.52
CA HIS A 433 3.61 9.80 -5.34
C HIS A 433 4.81 9.62 -6.28
N PRO A 434 5.96 9.11 -5.79
CA PRO A 434 7.11 8.84 -6.65
C PRO A 434 6.75 7.80 -7.72
N VAL A 435 7.33 7.95 -8.90
CA VAL A 435 7.21 7.00 -10.00
C VAL A 435 8.43 6.10 -9.97
N TYR A 436 8.22 4.87 -9.55
CA TYR A 436 9.24 3.82 -9.62
C TYR A 436 9.06 3.00 -10.89
N ILE A 437 10.19 2.53 -11.42
CA ILE A 437 10.27 1.52 -12.48
C ILE A 437 11.34 0.52 -12.04
N ARG A 438 11.10 -0.76 -12.29
CA ARG A 438 12.04 -1.85 -12.01
C ARG A 438 12.14 -2.79 -13.20
N ALA A 439 13.27 -3.50 -13.30
CA ALA A 439 13.51 -4.41 -14.40
C ALA A 439 12.41 -5.48 -14.45
N SER A 440 12.00 -5.84 -15.66
CA SER A 440 11.02 -6.90 -15.91
C SER A 440 11.34 -7.56 -17.25
N THR A 441 10.96 -8.82 -17.37
CA THR A 441 11.05 -9.56 -18.62
C THR A 441 9.66 -9.88 -19.16
N ALA A 442 9.57 -10.02 -20.47
CA ALA A 442 8.37 -10.48 -21.15
C ALA A 442 8.73 -11.30 -22.38
N VAL A 443 7.79 -12.15 -22.80
CA VAL A 443 7.88 -12.96 -24.00
C VAL A 443 6.65 -12.70 -24.86
N ALA A 444 6.85 -12.44 -26.14
CA ALA A 444 5.79 -12.36 -27.13
C ALA A 444 6.00 -13.46 -28.17
N ARG A 445 4.95 -14.21 -28.47
CA ARG A 445 4.98 -15.32 -29.43
C ARG A 445 3.82 -15.22 -30.41
N ALA A 446 4.11 -15.36 -31.70
CA ALA A 446 3.13 -15.55 -32.76
C ALA A 446 2.93 -17.05 -32.99
N GLU A 447 1.68 -17.49 -33.03
CA GLU A 447 1.30 -18.87 -33.33
C GLU A 447 0.90 -19.01 -34.81
N ALA A 448 1.01 -20.23 -35.34
CA ALA A 448 0.74 -20.51 -36.76
C ALA A 448 -0.71 -20.23 -37.18
N ASP A 449 -1.64 -20.19 -36.23
CA ASP A 449 -3.06 -19.86 -36.45
C ASP A 449 -3.34 -18.34 -36.52
N GLY A 450 -2.31 -17.50 -36.38
CA GLY A 450 -2.41 -16.05 -36.43
C GLY A 450 -2.81 -15.40 -35.09
N THR A 451 -2.83 -16.17 -34.00
CA THR A 451 -2.97 -15.65 -32.63
C THR A 451 -1.62 -15.32 -32.01
N PHE A 452 -1.65 -14.54 -30.92
CA PHE A 452 -0.46 -14.11 -30.20
C PHE A 452 -0.56 -14.47 -28.73
N VAL A 453 0.53 -14.96 -28.17
CA VAL A 453 0.67 -15.22 -26.73
C VAL A 453 1.69 -14.25 -26.16
N VAL A 454 1.29 -13.49 -25.14
CA VAL A 454 2.20 -12.61 -24.39
C VAL A 454 2.28 -13.09 -22.95
N ARG A 455 3.50 -13.25 -22.45
CA ARG A 455 3.82 -13.75 -21.12
C ARG A 455 4.60 -12.70 -20.35
N VAL A 456 4.18 -12.42 -19.13
CA VAL A 456 4.89 -11.52 -18.22
C VAL A 456 4.59 -11.93 -16.78
N GLY A 457 5.59 -11.93 -15.89
CA GLY A 457 5.44 -12.24 -14.47
C GLY A 457 4.62 -11.23 -13.65
N ALA A 458 3.77 -10.42 -14.30
CA ALA A 458 2.93 -9.41 -13.66
C ALA A 458 1.89 -10.03 -12.73
N THR A 459 1.33 -9.25 -11.81
CA THR A 459 0.27 -9.71 -10.90
C THR A 459 -0.87 -8.68 -10.84
N ASP A 460 -2.10 -9.14 -11.04
CA ASP A 460 -3.29 -8.29 -10.96
C ASP A 460 -4.05 -8.52 -9.65
N ILE A 461 -3.84 -7.61 -8.69
CA ILE A 461 -4.54 -7.62 -7.40
C ILE A 461 -5.89 -6.89 -7.41
N GLY A 462 -6.48 -6.73 -8.59
CA GLY A 462 -7.67 -5.90 -8.83
C GLY A 462 -7.35 -4.51 -9.40
N THR A 463 -6.07 -4.22 -9.69
CA THR A 463 -5.63 -2.98 -10.32
C THR A 463 -6.10 -2.87 -11.77
N GLY A 464 -6.40 -4.00 -12.42
CA GLY A 464 -6.70 -4.05 -13.85
C GLY A 464 -5.44 -4.15 -14.71
N ALA A 465 -4.31 -4.54 -14.11
CA ALA A 465 -3.05 -4.79 -14.79
C ALA A 465 -3.19 -5.77 -15.97
N ARG A 466 -3.99 -6.84 -15.81
CA ARG A 466 -4.23 -7.82 -16.87
C ARG A 466 -4.81 -7.17 -18.12
N THR A 467 -5.75 -6.25 -17.93
CA THR A 467 -6.40 -5.52 -19.03
C THR A 467 -5.45 -4.49 -19.65
N ALA A 468 -4.73 -3.72 -18.82
CA ALA A 468 -3.79 -2.73 -19.31
C ALA A 468 -2.62 -3.36 -20.10
N MET A 469 -2.04 -4.47 -19.62
CA MET A 469 -0.96 -5.16 -20.34
C MET A 469 -1.46 -5.77 -21.66
N ALA A 470 -2.69 -6.27 -21.70
CA ALA A 470 -3.29 -6.73 -22.95
C ALA A 470 -3.47 -5.59 -23.97
N GLN A 471 -3.91 -4.40 -23.53
CA GLN A 471 -4.01 -3.22 -24.40
C GLN A 471 -2.65 -2.76 -24.92
N VAL A 472 -1.61 -2.76 -24.06
CA VAL A 472 -0.23 -2.44 -24.47
C VAL A 472 0.26 -3.43 -25.53
N ALA A 473 0.08 -4.74 -25.30
CA ALA A 473 0.48 -5.77 -26.24
C ALA A 473 -0.26 -5.67 -27.59
N ALA A 474 -1.58 -5.49 -27.57
CA ALA A 474 -2.40 -5.36 -28.77
C ALA A 474 -1.95 -4.18 -29.65
N ASP A 475 -1.69 -3.01 -29.03
CA ASP A 475 -1.21 -1.83 -29.74
C ASP A 475 0.21 -2.02 -30.27
N ALA A 476 1.11 -2.63 -29.49
CA ALA A 476 2.48 -2.88 -29.92
C ALA A 476 2.58 -3.90 -31.07
N LEU A 477 1.68 -4.89 -31.10
CA LEU A 477 1.58 -5.89 -32.17
C LEU A 477 0.77 -5.41 -33.39
N GLY A 478 -0.05 -4.36 -33.22
CA GLY A 478 -0.96 -3.89 -34.26
C GLY A 478 -2.08 -4.89 -34.56
N VAL A 479 -2.66 -5.51 -33.52
CA VAL A 479 -3.74 -6.52 -33.65
C VAL A 479 -4.90 -6.21 -32.70
N PRO A 480 -6.13 -6.66 -33.01
CA PRO A 480 -7.24 -6.53 -32.08
C PRO A 480 -7.05 -7.45 -30.85
N LEU A 481 -7.60 -7.05 -29.70
CA LEU A 481 -7.44 -7.74 -28.41
C LEU A 481 -7.84 -9.22 -28.46
N GLU A 482 -8.82 -9.58 -29.30
CA GLU A 482 -9.35 -10.94 -29.43
C GLU A 482 -8.32 -11.92 -30.02
N ARG A 483 -7.27 -11.42 -30.68
CA ARG A 483 -6.16 -12.24 -31.19
C ARG A 483 -5.06 -12.48 -30.15
N LEU A 484 -5.18 -11.87 -28.97
CA LEU A 484 -4.16 -11.92 -27.91
C LEU A 484 -4.60 -12.82 -26.77
N ARG A 485 -3.70 -13.71 -26.34
CA ARG A 485 -3.78 -14.43 -25.07
C ARG A 485 -2.68 -13.96 -24.14
N LEU A 486 -3.06 -13.34 -23.02
CA LEU A 486 -2.12 -12.86 -22.01
C LEU A 486 -2.01 -13.88 -20.86
N GLU A 487 -0.79 -14.31 -20.55
CA GLU A 487 -0.45 -15.14 -19.38
C GLU A 487 0.29 -14.28 -18.34
N ILE A 488 -0.22 -14.26 -17.09
CA ILE A 488 0.36 -13.53 -15.95
C ILE A 488 0.24 -14.33 -14.66
N GLY A 489 0.78 -13.83 -13.55
CA GLY A 489 0.51 -14.37 -12.22
C GLY A 489 1.25 -15.65 -11.89
N ARG A 490 2.40 -15.91 -12.52
CA ARG A 490 3.22 -17.10 -12.25
C ARG A 490 4.70 -16.76 -12.20
N ALA A 491 5.45 -17.40 -11.30
CA ALA A 491 6.89 -17.22 -11.15
C ALA A 491 7.67 -17.67 -12.40
N SER A 492 7.24 -18.78 -13.00
CA SER A 492 7.81 -19.34 -14.24
C SER A 492 7.74 -18.43 -15.48
N LEU A 493 6.96 -17.34 -15.45
CA LEU A 493 6.85 -16.40 -16.57
C LEU A 493 8.01 -15.40 -16.64
N GLY A 494 8.93 -15.44 -15.67
CA GLY A 494 10.15 -14.65 -15.65
C GLY A 494 10.17 -13.55 -14.59
N MET A 495 11.34 -12.92 -14.46
CA MET A 495 11.54 -11.81 -13.53
C MET A 495 10.59 -10.65 -13.85
N ALA A 496 9.86 -10.17 -12.85
CA ALA A 496 8.99 -9.03 -13.00
C ALA A 496 8.99 -8.17 -11.73
N ALA A 497 8.74 -6.88 -11.90
CA ALA A 497 8.50 -5.97 -10.80
C ALA A 497 7.32 -6.44 -9.93
N LEU A 498 7.42 -6.20 -8.62
CA LEU A 498 6.32 -6.42 -7.67
C LEU A 498 5.15 -5.46 -7.96
N ALA A 499 3.93 -5.87 -7.63
CA ALA A 499 2.75 -5.00 -7.60
C ALA A 499 2.72 -4.15 -6.30
N GLY A 500 3.77 -3.35 -6.04
CA GLY A 500 3.88 -2.40 -4.93
C GLY A 500 4.53 -1.09 -5.40
N GLY A 501 4.59 -0.04 -4.58
CA GLY A 501 5.21 1.25 -4.95
C GLY A 501 4.66 1.88 -6.23
N SER A 502 3.46 1.47 -6.65
CA SER A 502 2.81 1.82 -7.91
C SER A 502 3.66 1.56 -9.18
N MET A 503 4.71 0.73 -9.09
CA MET A 503 5.68 0.50 -10.18
C MET A 503 5.24 -0.56 -11.19
N GLY A 504 4.31 -1.44 -10.83
CA GLY A 504 3.95 -2.63 -11.62
C GLY A 504 3.63 -2.29 -13.08
N THR A 505 2.58 -1.50 -13.32
CA THR A 505 2.16 -1.14 -14.69
C THR A 505 3.27 -0.48 -15.49
N ALA A 506 3.99 0.50 -14.93
CA ALA A 506 5.07 1.22 -15.63
C ALA A 506 6.27 0.32 -15.97
N SER A 507 6.51 -0.72 -15.17
CA SER A 507 7.60 -1.68 -15.37
C SER A 507 7.21 -2.75 -16.39
N TRP A 508 6.06 -3.39 -16.18
CA TRP A 508 5.60 -4.50 -17.02
C TRP A 508 5.27 -4.04 -18.45
N SER A 509 4.69 -2.84 -18.61
CA SER A 509 4.35 -2.32 -19.93
C SER A 509 5.58 -2.12 -20.81
N TRP A 510 6.72 -1.74 -20.20
CA TRP A 510 7.97 -1.58 -20.94
C TRP A 510 8.42 -2.93 -21.51
N ALA A 511 8.51 -3.96 -20.66
CA ALA A 511 8.92 -5.29 -21.09
C ALA A 511 7.97 -5.85 -22.17
N VAL A 512 6.65 -5.69 -21.98
CA VAL A 512 5.63 -6.13 -22.93
C VAL A 512 5.75 -5.40 -24.27
N ASP A 513 5.81 -4.07 -24.29
CA ASP A 513 5.94 -3.27 -25.51
C ASP A 513 7.23 -3.65 -26.27
N LYS A 514 8.36 -3.75 -25.57
CA LYS A 514 9.65 -4.14 -26.15
C LYS A 514 9.62 -5.55 -26.75
N ALA A 515 9.06 -6.53 -26.04
CA ALA A 515 8.94 -7.90 -26.56
C ALA A 515 8.04 -7.98 -27.80
N CYS A 516 6.90 -7.27 -27.78
CA CYS A 516 5.96 -7.24 -28.89
C CYS A 516 6.56 -6.59 -30.14
N ARG A 517 7.24 -5.43 -30.00
CA ARG A 517 7.91 -4.77 -31.11
C ARG A 517 9.03 -5.62 -31.70
N ALA A 518 9.84 -6.25 -30.86
CA ALA A 518 10.87 -7.19 -31.32
C ALA A 518 10.27 -8.39 -32.08
N LEU A 519 9.07 -8.85 -31.70
CA LEU A 519 8.36 -9.89 -32.46
C LEU A 519 7.89 -9.36 -33.82
N VAL A 520 7.34 -8.14 -33.88
CA VAL A 520 6.93 -7.50 -35.14
C VAL A 520 8.11 -7.37 -36.10
N ASP A 521 9.28 -6.93 -35.61
CA ASP A 521 10.50 -6.84 -36.42
C ASP A 521 10.92 -8.20 -36.97
N LYS A 522 10.88 -9.25 -36.14
CA LYS A 522 11.16 -10.62 -36.58
C LYS A 522 10.14 -11.10 -37.61
N LEU A 523 8.84 -10.85 -37.42
CA LEU A 523 7.81 -11.20 -38.41
C LEU A 523 8.03 -10.50 -39.74
N GLY A 524 8.50 -9.24 -39.73
CA GLY A 524 8.91 -8.51 -40.92
C GLY A 524 9.96 -9.27 -41.74
N ALA A 525 10.93 -9.92 -41.09
CA ALA A 525 11.94 -10.75 -41.75
C ALA A 525 11.37 -12.02 -42.40
N TYR A 526 10.18 -12.46 -42.00
CA TYR A 526 9.42 -13.57 -42.61
C TYR A 526 8.28 -13.10 -43.53
N ALA A 527 8.31 -11.83 -43.97
CA ALA A 527 7.23 -11.22 -44.75
C ALA A 527 5.83 -11.37 -44.10
N GLY A 528 5.77 -11.41 -42.77
CA GLY A 528 4.55 -11.60 -41.99
C GLY A 528 4.07 -13.05 -41.87
N ALA A 529 4.74 -14.03 -42.48
CA ALA A 529 4.40 -15.44 -42.33
C ALA A 529 4.93 -15.98 -40.99
N VAL A 530 4.08 -16.68 -40.24
CA VAL A 530 4.49 -17.38 -39.02
C VAL A 530 4.95 -18.79 -39.38
N PRO A 531 6.19 -19.20 -39.06
CA PRO A 531 6.65 -20.58 -39.27
C PRO A 531 5.79 -21.59 -38.50
N GLU A 532 5.79 -22.86 -38.93
CA GLU A 532 5.00 -23.93 -38.29
C GLU A 532 5.30 -24.09 -36.78
N GLY A 533 6.55 -23.85 -36.36
CA GLY A 533 6.97 -23.86 -34.94
C GLY A 533 6.63 -22.58 -34.15
N GLY A 534 5.94 -21.62 -34.76
CA GLY A 534 5.71 -20.27 -34.22
C GLY A 534 6.98 -19.40 -34.26
N LEU A 535 6.85 -18.16 -33.83
CA LEU A 535 7.96 -17.20 -33.72
C LEU A 535 7.92 -16.49 -32.38
N GLU A 536 9.06 -16.37 -31.71
CA GLU A 536 9.14 -15.79 -30.36
C GLU A 536 10.17 -14.66 -30.27
N ALA A 537 9.84 -13.63 -29.50
CA ALA A 537 10.76 -12.60 -29.05
C ALA A 537 10.69 -12.45 -27.52
N ARG A 538 11.83 -12.09 -26.93
CA ARG A 538 11.99 -11.87 -25.50
C ARG A 538 12.56 -10.49 -25.26
N ALA A 539 12.15 -9.87 -24.17
CA ALA A 539 12.70 -8.60 -23.73
C ALA A 539 13.10 -8.67 -22.27
N ASP A 540 14.19 -7.98 -21.96
CA ASP A 540 14.64 -7.61 -20.62
C ASP A 540 14.90 -6.10 -20.63
N THR A 541 14.47 -5.42 -19.57
CA THR A 541 14.56 -3.96 -19.43
C THR A 541 15.65 -3.52 -18.44
N ALA A 542 16.49 -4.44 -17.94
CA ALA A 542 17.57 -4.10 -17.00
C ALA A 542 18.53 -3.03 -17.59
N GLU A 543 19.07 -3.27 -18.79
CA GLU A 543 19.96 -2.30 -19.45
C GLU A 543 19.29 -0.98 -19.81
N ASP A 544 17.97 -1.00 -20.06
CA ASP A 544 17.25 0.22 -20.38
C ASP A 544 17.14 1.14 -19.14
N LEU A 545 17.00 0.54 -17.96
CA LEU A 545 16.95 1.26 -16.69
C LEU A 545 18.29 1.87 -16.31
N GLU A 546 19.40 1.19 -16.60
CA GLU A 546 20.75 1.73 -16.38
C GLU A 546 21.01 2.99 -17.22
N LYS A 547 20.35 3.11 -18.37
CA LYS A 547 20.48 4.26 -19.29
C LYS A 547 19.53 5.41 -18.96
N GLN A 548 18.70 5.30 -17.93
CA GLN A 548 17.75 6.36 -17.58
C GLN A 548 18.46 7.62 -17.06
N GLU A 549 17.98 8.78 -17.51
CA GLU A 549 18.39 10.07 -16.96
C GLU A 549 18.06 10.16 -15.47
N ALA A 550 18.89 10.87 -14.71
CA ALA A 550 18.63 11.18 -13.30
C ALA A 550 17.61 12.32 -13.22
N LEU A 551 16.35 11.99 -12.97
CA LEU A 551 15.23 12.94 -12.88
C LEU A 551 14.40 12.70 -11.62
N SER A 552 13.78 13.77 -11.12
CA SER A 552 12.70 13.64 -10.15
C SER A 552 11.41 13.24 -10.85
N ARG A 553 10.85 12.08 -10.49
CA ARG A 553 9.72 11.45 -11.19
C ARG A 553 8.57 11.23 -10.23
N HIS A 554 7.48 11.94 -10.48
CA HIS A 554 6.31 11.94 -9.60
C HIS A 554 5.01 12.01 -10.40
N ALA A 555 3.98 11.38 -9.85
CA ALA A 555 2.60 11.69 -10.16
C ALA A 555 2.08 12.68 -9.10
N TYR A 556 1.13 13.54 -9.48
CA TYR A 556 0.62 14.60 -8.62
C TYR A 556 -0.90 14.63 -8.62
N GLY A 557 -1.49 15.27 -7.61
CA GLY A 557 -2.92 15.56 -7.60
C GLY A 557 -3.31 16.60 -6.58
N ALA A 558 -4.55 17.05 -6.68
CA ALA A 558 -5.20 17.92 -5.71
C ALA A 558 -6.56 17.32 -5.34
N GLN A 559 -6.84 17.23 -4.04
CA GLN A 559 -8.06 16.68 -3.52
C GLN A 559 -8.88 17.76 -2.81
N PHE A 560 -10.19 17.75 -3.03
CA PHE A 560 -11.16 18.69 -2.47
C PHE A 560 -12.30 17.92 -1.84
N VAL A 561 -12.71 18.34 -0.65
CA VAL A 561 -13.75 17.66 0.15
C VAL A 561 -14.79 18.68 0.59
N GLN A 562 -16.07 18.32 0.52
CA GLN A 562 -17.13 18.99 1.26
C GLN A 562 -17.71 18.00 2.25
N LEU A 563 -17.86 18.44 3.49
CA LEU A 563 -18.52 17.66 4.52
C LEU A 563 -19.48 18.52 5.32
N ARG A 564 -20.31 17.85 6.10
CA ARG A 564 -21.20 18.46 7.07
C ARG A 564 -21.10 17.78 8.41
N VAL A 565 -21.24 18.59 9.47
CA VAL A 565 -21.19 18.15 10.86
C VAL A 565 -22.49 18.51 11.55
N ASP A 566 -23.12 17.52 12.16
CA ASP A 566 -24.35 17.69 12.89
C ASP A 566 -24.12 18.42 14.20
N THR A 567 -24.79 19.55 14.41
CA THR A 567 -24.58 20.34 15.64
C THR A 567 -25.14 19.69 16.90
N ASP A 568 -26.08 18.74 16.79
CA ASP A 568 -26.69 18.06 17.93
C ASP A 568 -25.95 16.75 18.27
N THR A 569 -25.65 15.95 17.23
CA THR A 569 -25.10 14.59 17.41
C THR A 569 -23.58 14.52 17.23
N GLY A 570 -22.96 15.49 16.54
CA GLY A 570 -21.57 15.42 16.10
C GLY A 570 -21.33 14.48 14.93
N GLU A 571 -22.38 13.91 14.33
CA GLU A 571 -22.29 13.06 13.15
C GLU A 571 -21.61 13.81 12.00
N ILE A 572 -20.64 13.15 11.36
CA ILE A 572 -19.91 13.68 10.22
C ILE A 572 -20.39 12.95 8.97
N ARG A 573 -20.77 13.71 7.95
CA ARG A 573 -21.10 13.17 6.62
C ARG A 573 -20.26 13.90 5.59
N VAL A 574 -19.52 13.14 4.80
CA VAL A 574 -18.86 13.68 3.60
C VAL A 574 -19.89 13.71 2.48
N ASP A 575 -20.13 14.89 1.91
CA ASP A 575 -21.16 15.06 0.88
C ASP A 575 -20.60 14.73 -0.51
N ARG A 576 -19.35 15.13 -0.76
CA ARG A 576 -18.64 14.89 -2.03
C ARG A 576 -17.14 15.02 -1.88
N MET A 577 -16.42 14.30 -2.72
CA MET A 577 -14.97 14.38 -2.85
C MET A 577 -14.60 14.49 -4.33
N LEU A 578 -13.64 15.35 -4.64
CA LEU A 578 -13.10 15.54 -5.98
C LEU A 578 -11.59 15.41 -5.93
N GLY A 579 -11.02 14.50 -6.73
CA GLY A 579 -9.60 14.44 -7.01
C GLY A 579 -9.32 14.84 -8.46
N VAL A 580 -8.33 15.71 -8.68
CA VAL A 580 -7.77 16.01 -10.00
C VAL A 580 -6.30 15.62 -10.01
N PHE A 581 -5.90 14.78 -10.96
CA PHE A 581 -4.58 14.13 -10.96
C PHE A 581 -3.81 14.32 -12.27
N THR A 582 -2.49 14.23 -12.21
CA THR A 582 -1.60 14.13 -13.37
C THR A 582 -0.68 12.91 -13.17
N ALA A 583 -0.77 11.95 -14.08
CA ALA A 583 -0.11 10.65 -13.93
C ALA A 583 0.34 10.04 -15.28
N GLY A 584 0.93 10.88 -16.13
CA GLY A 584 1.34 10.51 -17.48
C GLY A 584 0.16 10.04 -18.32
N ARG A 585 0.45 9.20 -19.31
CA ARG A 585 -0.57 8.59 -20.17
C ARG A 585 -1.39 7.59 -19.38
N ILE A 586 -2.70 7.83 -19.31
CA ILE A 586 -3.66 6.86 -18.75
C ILE A 586 -3.88 5.71 -19.73
N LEU A 587 -3.43 4.50 -19.35
CA LEU A 587 -3.49 3.33 -20.22
C LEU A 587 -4.91 2.76 -20.37
N ASN A 588 -5.71 2.83 -19.30
CA ASN A 588 -7.13 2.47 -19.31
C ASN A 588 -7.90 3.39 -18.35
N PRO A 589 -8.77 4.28 -18.85
CA PRO A 589 -9.47 5.26 -18.01
C PRO A 589 -10.45 4.62 -17.02
N ARG A 590 -11.00 3.43 -17.32
CA ARG A 590 -11.96 2.73 -16.43
C ARG A 590 -11.26 2.16 -15.20
N THR A 591 -10.13 1.49 -15.39
CA THR A 591 -9.35 0.95 -14.27
C THR A 591 -8.63 2.06 -13.51
N ALA A 592 -8.16 3.10 -14.20
CA ALA A 592 -7.55 4.28 -13.57
C ALA A 592 -8.52 5.02 -12.65
N ARG A 593 -9.75 5.31 -13.12
CA ARG A 593 -10.81 5.87 -12.28
C ARG A 593 -11.06 5.00 -11.05
N SER A 594 -11.15 3.68 -11.24
CA SER A 594 -11.39 2.74 -10.13
C SER A 594 -10.26 2.75 -9.10
N GLN A 595 -9.00 2.85 -9.53
CA GLN A 595 -7.84 2.94 -8.64
C GLN A 595 -7.85 4.22 -7.80
N LEU A 596 -8.09 5.37 -8.45
CA LEU A 596 -8.12 6.68 -7.79
C LEU A 596 -9.29 6.76 -6.79
N VAL A 597 -10.51 6.42 -7.22
CA VAL A 597 -11.69 6.41 -6.34
C VAL A 597 -11.50 5.45 -5.16
N GLY A 598 -10.98 4.25 -5.39
CA GLY A 598 -10.71 3.30 -4.31
C GLY A 598 -9.62 3.76 -3.34
N ALA A 599 -8.63 4.52 -3.83
CA ALA A 599 -7.60 5.12 -2.98
C ALA A 599 -8.15 6.27 -2.13
N MET A 600 -8.95 7.15 -2.72
CA MET A 600 -9.64 8.24 -2.02
C MET A 600 -10.63 7.70 -0.98
N THR A 601 -11.31 6.59 -1.28
CA THR A 601 -12.18 5.89 -0.32
C THR A 601 -11.40 5.41 0.90
N MET A 602 -10.21 4.82 0.68
CA MET A 602 -9.34 4.38 1.76
C MET A 602 -8.79 5.56 2.58
N GLY A 603 -8.50 6.69 1.94
CA GLY A 603 -8.09 7.92 2.63
C GLY A 603 -9.21 8.58 3.45
N LEU A 604 -10.46 8.49 2.98
CA LEU A 604 -11.65 8.86 3.76
C LEU A 604 -11.80 7.96 4.99
N SER A 605 -11.60 6.66 4.80
CA SER A 605 -11.67 5.64 5.86
C SER A 605 -10.63 5.87 6.94
N MET A 606 -9.36 6.15 6.55
CA MET A 606 -8.30 6.63 7.46
C MET A 606 -8.71 7.86 8.25
N ALA A 607 -9.35 8.84 7.60
CA ALA A 607 -9.69 10.10 8.24
C ALA A 607 -10.75 9.95 9.32
N LEU A 608 -11.72 9.03 9.16
CA LEU A 608 -12.95 8.99 9.95
C LEU A 608 -13.12 7.74 10.81
N LEU A 609 -12.52 6.60 10.45
CA LEU A 609 -12.95 5.28 10.94
C LEU A 609 -11.80 4.40 11.44
N GLU A 610 -10.72 4.30 10.67
CA GLU A 610 -9.73 3.24 10.86
C GLU A 610 -8.82 3.51 12.07
N ILE A 611 -8.84 2.57 13.03
CA ILE A 611 -7.95 2.53 14.19
C ILE A 611 -7.84 1.10 14.70
N GLY A 612 -6.62 0.57 14.80
CA GLY A 612 -6.32 -0.60 15.63
C GLY A 612 -6.13 -0.14 17.07
N GLU A 613 -7.04 -0.51 17.97
CA GLU A 613 -6.99 -0.10 19.38
C GLU A 613 -6.06 -1.02 20.19
N PRO A 614 -4.88 -0.54 20.64
CA PRO A 614 -3.92 -1.39 21.34
C PRO A 614 -4.35 -1.67 22.79
N ASP A 615 -4.17 -2.91 23.24
CA ASP A 615 -4.27 -3.30 24.63
C ASP A 615 -2.87 -3.26 25.29
N PRO A 616 -2.57 -2.30 26.19
CA PRO A 616 -1.26 -2.26 26.85
C PRO A 616 -1.01 -3.41 27.83
N LEU A 617 -2.06 -4.01 28.39
CA LEU A 617 -1.94 -5.09 29.37
C LEU A 617 -1.60 -6.43 28.69
N PHE A 618 -2.20 -6.71 27.53
CA PHE A 618 -2.02 -7.99 26.84
C PHE A 618 -1.14 -7.90 25.58
N GLY A 619 -1.03 -6.72 24.98
CA GLY A 619 -0.25 -6.49 23.76
C GLY A 619 -0.92 -6.92 22.46
N ASP A 620 -2.25 -7.05 22.43
CA ASP A 620 -3.00 -7.24 21.19
C ASP A 620 -3.77 -5.98 20.76
N VAL A 621 -4.53 -6.11 19.67
CA VAL A 621 -5.49 -5.12 19.20
C VAL A 621 -6.87 -5.60 19.62
N VAL A 622 -7.60 -4.83 20.44
CA VAL A 622 -8.87 -5.29 21.05
C VAL A 622 -9.99 -5.41 20.03
N ASN A 623 -9.97 -4.57 19.00
CA ASN A 623 -10.98 -4.53 17.95
C ASN A 623 -10.56 -5.31 16.69
N HIS A 624 -9.87 -6.44 16.86
CA HIS A 624 -9.24 -7.23 15.78
C HIS A 624 -10.22 -8.01 14.87
N ASP A 625 -11.37 -7.46 14.53
CA ASP A 625 -12.30 -8.04 13.56
C ASP A 625 -13.01 -6.94 12.78
N LEU A 626 -13.81 -7.30 11.77
CA LEU A 626 -14.51 -6.30 10.94
C LEU A 626 -15.77 -5.75 11.60
N ALA A 627 -16.14 -6.22 12.81
CA ALA A 627 -17.20 -5.64 13.59
C ALA A 627 -16.68 -4.51 14.50
N GLY A 628 -15.45 -4.60 15.00
CA GLY A 628 -14.80 -3.58 15.82
C GLY A 628 -13.84 -2.66 15.07
N TYR A 629 -13.13 -3.16 14.05
CA TYR A 629 -12.30 -2.35 13.15
C TYR A 629 -13.16 -1.84 12.00
N HIS A 630 -13.64 -0.61 12.14
CA HIS A 630 -14.46 0.01 11.12
C HIS A 630 -13.61 0.55 9.97
N TYR A 631 -14.08 0.30 8.75
CA TYR A 631 -13.61 0.94 7.52
C TYR A 631 -14.84 1.38 6.71
N ALA A 632 -14.63 2.26 5.74
CA ALA A 632 -15.74 2.87 5.00
C ALA A 632 -16.64 1.81 4.36
N ALA A 633 -17.92 1.79 4.77
CA ALA A 633 -18.96 1.03 4.11
C ALA A 633 -19.50 1.81 2.91
N ASN A 634 -20.30 1.16 2.06
CA ASN A 634 -20.89 1.81 0.88
C ASN A 634 -21.67 3.10 1.24
N ALA A 635 -22.37 3.10 2.38
CA ALA A 635 -23.13 4.27 2.85
C ALA A 635 -22.24 5.45 3.31
N ASP A 636 -20.97 5.21 3.60
CA ASP A 636 -20.00 6.24 4.02
C ASP A 636 -19.30 6.87 2.82
N VAL A 637 -19.34 6.23 1.65
CA VAL A 637 -18.65 6.64 0.43
C VAL A 637 -19.60 7.43 -0.47
N PRO A 638 -19.50 8.77 -0.49
CA PRO A 638 -20.46 9.61 -1.20
C PRO A 638 -20.09 9.72 -2.69
N ALA A 639 -20.54 10.80 -3.35
CA ALA A 639 -20.07 11.15 -4.68
C ALA A 639 -18.55 11.43 -4.67
N ILE A 640 -17.76 10.42 -5.01
CA ILE A 640 -16.32 10.53 -5.23
C ILE A 640 -16.04 10.60 -6.72
N GLU A 641 -15.46 11.70 -7.15
CA GLU A 641 -15.04 11.93 -8.53
C GLU A 641 -13.52 11.98 -8.63
N ALA A 642 -12.99 11.28 -9.62
CA ALA A 642 -11.58 11.33 -9.96
C ALA A 642 -11.46 11.75 -11.44
N HIS A 643 -10.80 12.87 -11.67
CA HIS A 643 -10.47 13.40 -12.98
C HIS A 643 -8.96 13.45 -13.14
N TRP A 644 -8.47 13.47 -14.37
CA TRP A 644 -7.06 13.63 -14.64
C TRP A 644 -6.85 14.58 -15.80
N LEU A 645 -5.74 15.29 -15.75
CA LEU A 645 -5.28 16.15 -16.84
C LEU A 645 -4.47 15.32 -17.83
N GLU A 646 -4.53 15.66 -19.11
CA GLU A 646 -3.65 15.05 -20.09
C GLU A 646 -2.20 15.43 -19.76
N GLU A 647 -1.35 14.42 -19.58
CA GLU A 647 0.07 14.57 -19.32
C GLU A 647 0.83 13.61 -20.23
N ARG A 648 1.86 14.12 -20.89
CA ARG A 648 2.82 13.31 -21.63
C ARG A 648 4.18 13.46 -20.98
N ASP A 649 4.79 12.31 -20.68
CA ASP A 649 6.10 12.23 -20.06
C ASP A 649 6.90 11.14 -20.78
N ASP A 650 7.49 11.54 -21.90
CA ASP A 650 8.21 10.65 -22.81
C ASP A 650 9.61 10.27 -22.27
N ARG A 651 9.98 10.78 -21.08
CA ARG A 651 11.27 10.54 -20.40
C ARG A 651 11.20 9.40 -19.37
N LEU A 652 10.08 8.68 -19.29
CA LEU A 652 9.83 7.61 -18.31
C LEU A 652 10.00 6.20 -18.88
N ASN A 653 9.12 5.83 -19.79
CA ASN A 653 9.01 4.52 -20.40
C ASN A 653 8.31 4.64 -21.76
N PRO A 654 8.41 3.63 -22.65
CA PRO A 654 7.89 3.74 -24.01
C PRO A 654 6.37 3.99 -24.13
N VAL A 655 5.59 3.66 -23.10
CA VAL A 655 4.13 3.87 -23.11
C VAL A 655 3.69 5.17 -22.43
N GLY A 656 4.62 5.91 -21.83
CA GLY A 656 4.39 7.19 -21.14
C GLY A 656 3.53 7.11 -19.87
N GLY A 657 3.30 5.91 -19.33
CA GLY A 657 2.42 5.69 -18.19
C GLY A 657 3.14 5.83 -16.84
N LYS A 658 2.50 6.48 -15.85
CA LYS A 658 2.96 6.50 -14.45
C LYS A 658 2.12 5.56 -13.58
N GLY A 659 2.67 5.24 -12.41
CA GLY A 659 1.97 4.54 -11.35
C GLY A 659 0.92 5.42 -10.67
N ILE A 660 -0.33 4.94 -10.57
CA ILE A 660 -1.43 5.65 -9.87
C ILE A 660 -2.01 4.89 -8.68
N GLY A 661 -1.51 3.68 -8.43
CA GLY A 661 -2.07 2.76 -7.46
C GLY A 661 -2.17 3.36 -6.06
N GLU A 662 -1.26 4.25 -5.69
CA GLU A 662 -1.19 4.84 -4.35
C GLU A 662 -1.48 6.34 -4.33
N LEU A 663 -1.59 6.99 -5.48
CA LEU A 663 -1.69 8.45 -5.56
C LEU A 663 -2.94 9.01 -4.87
N GLY A 664 -4.09 8.37 -5.06
CA GLY A 664 -5.36 8.92 -4.58
C GLY A 664 -5.62 8.78 -3.08
N ILE A 665 -4.79 8.07 -2.31
CA ILE A 665 -4.92 8.04 -0.84
C ILE A 665 -4.15 9.20 -0.20
N VAL A 666 -3.05 9.61 -0.81
CA VAL A 666 -2.17 10.69 -0.35
C VAL A 666 -2.92 12.03 -0.30
N GLY A 667 -2.81 12.74 0.82
CA GLY A 667 -3.49 14.02 1.07
C GLY A 667 -4.99 13.93 1.40
N THR A 668 -5.66 12.79 1.15
CA THR A 668 -7.12 12.66 1.35
C THR A 668 -7.54 12.98 2.77
N ALA A 669 -6.84 12.41 3.77
CA ALA A 669 -7.20 12.59 5.16
C ALA A 669 -7.05 14.04 5.61
N ALA A 670 -6.00 14.74 5.14
CA ALA A 670 -5.85 16.18 5.37
C ALA A 670 -6.98 16.98 4.73
N ALA A 671 -7.40 16.68 3.49
CA ALA A 671 -8.51 17.38 2.86
C ALA A 671 -9.82 17.22 3.67
N VAL A 672 -10.06 16.04 4.24
CA VAL A 672 -11.22 15.76 5.13
C VAL A 672 -11.11 16.55 6.43
N THR A 673 -9.97 16.52 7.13
CA THR A 673 -9.80 17.23 8.40
C THR A 673 -9.78 18.76 8.23
N ASN A 674 -9.22 19.26 7.11
CA ASN A 674 -9.28 20.68 6.74
C ASN A 674 -10.73 21.12 6.48
N ALA A 675 -11.55 20.27 5.85
CA ALA A 675 -12.97 20.53 5.68
C ALA A 675 -13.70 20.55 7.03
N PHE A 676 -13.36 19.65 7.95
CA PHE A 676 -13.92 19.65 9.30
C PHE A 676 -13.55 20.91 10.08
N HIS A 677 -12.30 21.36 10.00
CA HIS A 677 -11.89 22.64 10.58
C HIS A 677 -12.68 23.80 9.97
N HIS A 678 -12.85 23.84 8.65
CA HIS A 678 -13.68 24.88 8.02
C HIS A 678 -15.14 24.85 8.52
N ALA A 679 -15.73 23.67 8.70
CA ALA A 679 -17.09 23.54 9.22
C ALA A 679 -17.21 24.03 10.68
N THR A 680 -16.23 23.69 11.52
CA THR A 680 -16.39 23.74 12.99
C THR A 680 -15.56 24.80 13.68
N GLY A 681 -14.43 25.22 13.10
CA GLY A 681 -13.39 26.03 13.71
C GLY A 681 -12.39 25.22 14.55
N VAL A 682 -12.45 23.88 14.54
CA VAL A 682 -11.59 23.03 15.36
C VAL A 682 -10.62 22.22 14.50
N ARG A 683 -9.32 22.31 14.83
CA ARG A 683 -8.27 21.54 14.18
C ARG A 683 -8.28 20.09 14.64
N VAL A 684 -8.07 19.19 13.69
CA VAL A 684 -7.92 17.75 13.94
C VAL A 684 -6.48 17.40 13.64
N ARG A 685 -5.74 17.08 14.69
CA ARG A 685 -4.34 16.69 14.58
C ARG A 685 -4.11 15.21 14.90
N ASP A 686 -5.09 14.56 15.51
CA ASP A 686 -5.07 13.14 15.86
C ASP A 686 -6.14 12.41 15.06
N LEU A 687 -5.74 11.41 14.28
CA LEU A 687 -6.66 10.54 13.56
C LEU A 687 -7.02 9.29 14.39
N PRO A 688 -8.21 8.72 14.16
CA PRO A 688 -9.26 9.19 13.26
C PRO A 688 -10.12 10.29 13.89
N LEU A 689 -10.77 11.10 13.05
CA LEU A 689 -11.80 12.06 13.46
C LEU A 689 -13.09 11.31 13.82
N ARG A 690 -13.20 10.88 15.08
CA ARG A 690 -14.37 10.17 15.59
C ARG A 690 -15.49 11.12 16.00
N ILE A 691 -16.71 10.57 16.12
CA ILE A 691 -17.89 11.33 16.58
C ILE A 691 -17.68 11.91 17.98
N GLU A 692 -16.95 11.22 18.86
CA GLU A 692 -16.62 11.73 20.20
C GLU A 692 -15.79 13.01 20.11
N SER A 693 -14.77 13.01 19.25
CA SER A 693 -13.93 14.18 18.96
C SER A 693 -14.75 15.32 18.37
N ALA A 694 -15.67 15.01 17.45
CA ALA A 694 -16.56 15.99 16.86
C ALA A 694 -17.52 16.62 17.88
N ARG A 695 -18.12 15.82 18.77
CA ARG A 695 -18.99 16.32 19.84
C ARG A 695 -18.25 17.20 20.83
N GLN A 696 -17.02 16.84 21.17
CA GLN A 696 -16.16 17.68 22.02
C GLN A 696 -15.82 19.00 21.33
N ALA A 697 -15.48 18.97 20.04
CA ALA A 697 -15.22 20.16 19.23
C ALA A 697 -16.41 21.12 19.19
N LEU A 698 -17.63 20.59 19.00
CA LEU A 698 -18.85 21.40 18.92
C LEU A 698 -19.27 22.07 20.25
N ARG A 699 -18.82 21.55 21.39
CA ARG A 699 -19.09 22.13 22.72
C ARG A 699 -18.22 23.34 23.04
N ARG A 700 -17.13 23.55 22.30
CA ARG A 700 -16.19 24.65 22.53
C ARG A 700 -16.62 25.91 21.80
N ALA A 701 -16.29 27.06 22.38
CA ALA A 701 -16.44 28.33 21.67
C ALA A 701 -15.46 28.39 20.48
N PRO A 702 -15.80 29.09 19.38
CA PRO A 702 -14.86 29.28 18.27
C PRO A 702 -13.54 29.91 18.76
N GLY A 703 -12.39 29.27 18.49
CA GLY A 703 -11.06 29.78 18.83
C GLY A 703 -10.32 29.10 19.99
N GLU A 704 -10.91 28.10 20.66
CA GLU A 704 -10.17 27.28 21.64
C GLU A 704 -9.30 26.21 20.95
N ASN A 705 -7.97 26.36 21.03
CA ASN A 705 -7.02 25.36 20.54
C ASN A 705 -7.19 24.00 21.26
N ALA A 706 -7.26 22.92 20.48
CA ALA A 706 -7.10 21.57 21.00
C ALA A 706 -5.62 21.28 21.26
N SER A 707 -5.08 21.76 22.39
CA SER A 707 -3.77 21.30 22.89
C SER A 707 -3.88 20.34 24.07
N ALA A 708 -5.07 19.83 24.37
CA ALA A 708 -5.31 18.96 25.52
C ALA A 708 -6.37 17.91 25.20
N LEU A 709 -5.99 16.92 24.40
CA LEU A 709 -6.59 15.58 24.42
C LEU A 709 -5.44 14.56 24.50
N VAL A 710 -4.64 14.65 25.56
CA VAL A 710 -3.75 13.56 25.99
C VAL A 710 -3.72 13.54 27.51
N ARG A 711 -4.58 12.69 28.09
CA ARG A 711 -4.21 11.78 29.18
C ARG A 711 -4.92 10.47 28.94
#